data_AF-A0A6J1C275-F1
#
_entry.id   AF-A0A6J1C275-F1
#
_cell.length_a   1.000
_cell.length_b   1.000
_cell.length_c   1.000
_cell.angle_alpha   90.00
_cell.angle_beta   90.00
_cell.angle_gamma   90.00
#
_symmetry.space_group_name_H-M   'P 1'
#
loop_
_entity.id
_entity.type
_entity.pdbx_description
1 polymer ?
#
loop_
_entity_poly.entity_id
_entity_poly.type
_entity_poly.pdbx_seq_one_letter_code
_entity_poly.pdbx_strand_id
1 'polypeptide(L)'
;MGDMEVEENGVHEKKIRIGVCVMVKKVKCDAKLNHVSSSPMRQILDRLEAFGEFEIIVFGDKVILEDPIERWPDCDCLIAFYSSGYPLEKVEKYAALRKPFLVNELEPQYLLHDRRKVYQRLETFGISVPSYALVNREVPYQEVEYFIEEEDFIEVNGNRFWKPFVEKPVDGDDHSIMIYYPSSAGGGMKELFRKVGNRSSEFHPEVRRVRREGSYIYEEFMPTGGTDVKVYTVGPEYAHAEARKSPVVDGVVMRNPDGKEVRYPVLLTPAEKQMARDVCHAFRQAVCGFDLLRCEGRSYVCDVNGWSFVKNSHKYYDDAACLLRKMFLDAKAPHLSSAIPPTLPWKVNEQIPVCEGLTRQGSGIIGTFGQSEELRCVIVVIRHGDRTPKQKVKLKVTEEKLLNLMLKYNGGRPRSETKLKSAVQLQDLLDATRMLVPRTRPGRESDSEAEDFEHAEKLRQVKAVLEEGGHFSGIYRKVQLKPLKWVKVTKSNGEEEERPVEALMVLKYGGVLTHAGRKQAEELGRYFRNNMYPGEGTGLLRLHSTYRHDLKIYSSDEGRVQMSAAAFAKGLLDLEGQLTPILVSLVSKDSSMLDGLDNASTEMDEAKARLNEIITLGGKIAHSNGSAESPWMTDGAGLPSNASDLLPKLVKLTKKVTEQVRCLAKDEGEEITETSLYDIIPPYDQAKALGKTNIDVDRIAAGLPCGSEGFLLMYARWKKLERDLYNERKDRFDITQIPDVYDSCKYDLLHNAHLNLEGLDELFQVAQLLADGVIPNEYGINPKQKLKIGSKIARRLLGKILIDLRNAREEAIGVADSKSNQDHSRITEKKDADNQSKPCSKNEDIRKPSTPSEISLDPDDDDDKETKYRLDPNYANVKTPERHVRTRLYFTSESHIHSLMNVIRYCNLDESLAEEDSLVCHSALERLHKTKELDYMSYIVFRMFENTEVALEDPKRFRIEMTFSRGADLSPLEKNDSEATSLHQEHTLPIMGPERLQEVGSCLTLEKMETMMRPFAMPAEDFPPPSAPAGFSGYFSKSAAVLERLANLWPFHKNSSTNGK
;
A
#
# COMPACT_ATOMS: atom_id res chain seq x y z
N MET A 1 34.98 46.39 -42.01
CA MET A 1 36.46 46.34 -42.03
C MET A 1 36.89 46.32 -40.57
N GLY A 2 37.55 45.25 -40.13
CA GLY A 2 37.83 45.02 -38.72
C GLY A 2 36.83 44.06 -38.08
N ASP A 3 37.05 42.76 -38.28
CA ASP A 3 36.54 41.73 -37.37
C ASP A 3 37.18 41.95 -35.99
N MET A 4 36.37 41.92 -34.93
CA MET A 4 36.87 41.73 -33.57
C MET A 4 36.61 40.29 -33.18
N GLU A 5 37.67 39.49 -33.18
CA GLU A 5 37.69 38.18 -32.53
C GLU A 5 37.41 38.40 -31.04
N VAL A 6 36.22 38.00 -30.59
CA VAL A 6 35.93 37.88 -29.15
C VAL A 6 36.50 36.54 -28.72
N GLU A 7 37.65 36.58 -28.04
CA GLU A 7 38.25 35.40 -27.43
C GLU A 7 37.22 34.74 -26.49
N GLU A 8 36.82 33.50 -26.81
CA GLU A 8 36.12 32.63 -25.87
C GLU A 8 37.07 32.30 -24.71
N ASN A 9 37.05 33.15 -23.69
CA ASN A 9 37.65 32.87 -22.40
C ASN A 9 36.85 31.76 -21.70
N GLY A 10 37.08 30.53 -22.13
CA GLY A 10 36.56 29.31 -21.55
C GLY A 10 37.09 29.15 -20.12
N VAL A 11 36.34 29.69 -19.15
CA VAL A 11 36.54 29.39 -17.73
C VAL A 11 36.21 27.92 -17.53
N HIS A 12 37.22 27.04 -17.62
CA HIS A 12 37.09 25.66 -17.20
C HIS A 12 36.80 25.63 -15.69
N GLU A 13 35.52 25.46 -15.34
CA GLU A 13 35.11 25.21 -13.96
C GLU A 13 35.87 23.99 -13.43
N LYS A 14 36.60 24.20 -12.33
CA LYS A 14 37.43 23.16 -11.71
C LYS A 14 36.52 22.12 -11.05
N LYS A 15 36.37 20.96 -11.70
CA LYS A 15 35.58 19.83 -11.18
C LYS A 15 36.05 19.39 -9.79
N ILE A 16 35.09 18.92 -8.98
CA ILE A 16 35.34 18.35 -7.66
C ILE A 16 35.78 16.89 -7.83
N ARG A 17 36.97 16.54 -7.33
CA ARG A 17 37.50 15.17 -7.48
C ARG A 17 37.02 14.27 -6.34
N ILE A 18 36.32 13.20 -6.69
CA ILE A 18 35.85 12.15 -5.77
C ILE A 18 36.80 10.97 -5.87
N GLY A 19 37.62 10.77 -4.83
CA GLY A 19 38.46 9.58 -4.69
C GLY A 19 37.63 8.39 -4.22
N VAL A 20 37.71 7.27 -4.93
CA VAL A 20 37.09 5.99 -4.57
C VAL A 20 38.20 5.03 -4.18
N CYS A 21 38.51 5.01 -2.88
CA CYS A 21 39.57 4.21 -2.27
C CYS A 21 38.95 2.95 -1.65
N VAL A 22 38.65 1.95 -2.48
CA VAL A 22 38.06 0.67 -2.06
C VAL A 22 38.63 -0.48 -2.88
N MET A 23 38.59 -1.70 -2.35
CA MET A 23 39.02 -2.89 -3.09
C MET A 23 38.22 -3.04 -4.40
N VAL A 24 38.89 -3.33 -5.53
CA VAL A 24 38.29 -3.34 -6.89
C VAL A 24 37.10 -4.28 -7.01
N LYS A 25 37.07 -5.37 -6.23
CA LYS A 25 35.94 -6.30 -6.08
C LYS A 25 34.62 -5.65 -5.60
N LYS A 26 34.67 -4.42 -5.07
CA LYS A 26 33.49 -3.62 -4.68
C LYS A 26 33.01 -2.69 -5.81
N VAL A 27 33.88 -2.35 -6.76
CA VAL A 27 33.60 -1.43 -7.89
C VAL A 27 33.17 -2.20 -9.14
N LYS A 28 33.91 -3.26 -9.51
CA LYS A 28 33.66 -4.06 -10.73
C LYS A 28 32.63 -5.17 -10.50
N CYS A 29 32.02 -5.64 -11.59
CA CYS A 29 31.16 -6.82 -11.57
C CYS A 29 31.97 -8.12 -11.58
N ASP A 30 31.38 -9.18 -11.00
CA ASP A 30 31.91 -10.53 -11.09
C ASP A 30 31.73 -11.06 -12.52
N ALA A 31 32.82 -11.13 -13.30
CA ALA A 31 32.80 -11.54 -14.71
C ALA A 31 32.45 -13.03 -14.93
N LYS A 32 32.14 -13.78 -13.87
CA LYS A 32 31.77 -15.21 -13.90
C LYS A 32 30.26 -15.47 -13.99
N LEU A 33 29.41 -14.43 -13.94
CA LEU A 33 27.98 -14.55 -14.15
C LEU A 33 27.58 -13.91 -15.49
N ASN A 34 27.01 -14.70 -16.41
CA ASN A 34 26.54 -14.25 -17.73
C ASN A 34 25.26 -13.39 -17.70
N HIS A 35 25.09 -12.52 -16.69
CA HIS A 35 23.96 -11.59 -16.60
C HIS A 35 24.44 -10.15 -16.40
N VAL A 36 24.06 -9.30 -17.35
CA VAL A 36 24.41 -7.89 -17.47
C VAL A 36 23.73 -7.07 -16.36
N SER A 37 24.38 -6.95 -15.20
CA SER A 37 24.02 -5.91 -14.22
C SER A 37 25.28 -5.30 -13.60
N SER A 38 25.39 -3.98 -13.69
CA SER A 38 26.48 -3.19 -13.12
C SER A 38 26.41 -3.18 -11.58
N SER A 39 27.57 -3.19 -10.92
CA SER A 39 27.67 -3.10 -9.46
C SER A 39 26.89 -1.89 -8.93
N PRO A 40 26.19 -1.99 -7.79
CA PRO A 40 25.51 -0.86 -7.16
C PRO A 40 26.41 0.38 -7.03
N MET A 41 27.69 0.18 -6.71
CA MET A 41 28.69 1.24 -6.66
C MET A 41 28.82 1.93 -8.02
N ARG A 42 29.06 1.18 -9.11
CA ARG A 42 29.24 1.79 -10.44
C ARG A 42 27.97 2.51 -10.90
N GLN A 43 26.78 1.96 -10.66
CA GLN A 43 25.52 2.64 -11.01
C GLN A 43 25.31 3.99 -10.33
N ILE A 44 25.83 4.18 -9.10
CA ILE A 44 25.80 5.46 -8.39
C ILE A 44 26.91 6.40 -8.89
N LEU A 45 28.11 5.87 -9.16
CA LEU A 45 29.23 6.65 -9.72
C LEU A 45 28.93 7.15 -11.15
N ASP A 46 28.32 6.34 -12.03
CA ASP A 46 27.88 6.73 -13.37
C ASP A 46 26.93 7.95 -13.32
N ARG A 47 26.04 7.98 -12.31
CA ARG A 47 25.09 9.08 -12.07
C ARG A 47 25.78 10.35 -11.55
N LEU A 48 26.76 10.19 -10.66
CA LEU A 48 27.59 11.30 -10.18
C LEU A 48 28.42 11.92 -11.31
N GLU A 49 29.03 11.09 -12.19
CA GLU A 49 29.70 11.56 -13.41
C GLU A 49 28.74 12.33 -14.34
N ALA A 50 27.49 11.84 -14.49
CA ALA A 50 26.49 12.41 -15.40
C ALA A 50 25.95 13.80 -15.02
N PHE A 51 26.14 14.29 -13.79
CA PHE A 51 25.81 15.69 -13.45
C PHE A 51 26.86 16.69 -13.96
N GLY A 52 28.08 16.24 -14.25
CA GLY A 52 29.12 17.05 -14.89
C GLY A 52 30.07 17.79 -13.94
N GLU A 53 29.70 18.09 -12.69
CA GLU A 53 30.55 18.87 -11.74
C GLU A 53 31.68 18.03 -11.12
N PHE A 54 31.60 16.70 -11.23
CA PHE A 54 32.50 15.76 -10.56
C PHE A 54 33.49 15.06 -11.52
N GLU A 55 34.66 14.73 -10.99
CA GLU A 55 35.63 13.83 -11.60
C GLU A 55 35.85 12.64 -10.64
N ILE A 56 35.64 11.40 -11.09
CA ILE A 56 35.71 10.21 -10.22
C ILE A 56 37.01 9.47 -10.45
N ILE A 57 37.80 9.30 -9.38
CA ILE A 57 39.13 8.71 -9.41
C ILE A 57 39.14 7.42 -8.57
N VAL A 58 39.14 6.26 -9.23
CA VAL A 58 39.24 4.95 -8.54
C VAL A 58 40.71 4.59 -8.34
N PHE A 59 41.15 4.45 -7.08
CA PHE A 59 42.58 4.27 -6.78
C PHE A 59 43.11 2.90 -7.24
N GLY A 60 42.30 1.84 -7.08
CA GLY A 60 42.65 0.48 -7.50
C GLY A 60 43.55 -0.29 -6.53
N ASP A 61 43.45 -1.61 -6.54
CA ASP A 61 44.08 -2.49 -5.53
C ASP A 61 45.59 -2.31 -5.42
N LYS A 62 46.29 -2.12 -6.56
CA LYS A 62 47.75 -1.92 -6.56
C LYS A 62 48.16 -0.67 -5.77
N VAL A 63 47.51 0.47 -6.02
CA VAL A 63 47.83 1.72 -5.33
C VAL A 63 47.53 1.59 -3.84
N ILE A 64 46.35 1.04 -3.51
CA ILE A 64 45.89 0.86 -2.13
C ILE A 64 46.83 -0.06 -1.33
N LEU A 65 47.26 -1.19 -1.91
CA LEU A 65 48.10 -2.17 -1.23
C LEU A 65 49.59 -1.82 -1.28
N GLU A 66 50.14 -1.59 -2.47
CA GLU A 66 51.59 -1.50 -2.71
C GLU A 66 52.15 -0.07 -2.60
N ASP A 67 51.51 0.92 -3.23
CA ASP A 67 52.11 2.25 -3.36
C ASP A 67 52.08 3.07 -2.06
N PRO A 68 53.10 3.89 -1.76
CA PRO A 68 53.11 4.78 -0.61
C PRO A 68 52.09 5.93 -0.77
N ILE A 69 51.51 6.39 0.34
CA ILE A 69 50.34 7.30 0.37
C ILE A 69 50.60 8.67 -0.28
N GLU A 70 51.87 9.08 -0.35
CA GLU A 70 52.29 10.33 -0.99
C GLU A 70 52.09 10.27 -2.51
N ARG A 71 52.09 9.08 -3.11
CA ARG A 71 51.86 8.83 -4.54
C ARG A 71 50.39 8.56 -4.89
N TRP A 72 49.51 8.47 -3.90
CA TRP A 72 48.08 8.24 -4.16
C TRP A 72 47.46 9.47 -4.84
N PRO A 73 46.41 9.30 -5.67
CA PRO A 73 45.78 10.40 -6.37
C PRO A 73 45.19 11.43 -5.41
N ASP A 74 45.39 12.73 -5.70
CA ASP A 74 44.73 13.80 -4.94
C ASP A 74 43.23 13.85 -5.22
N CYS A 75 42.41 13.84 -4.16
CA CYS A 75 40.97 14.02 -4.23
C CYS A 75 40.48 15.07 -3.22
N ASP A 76 39.36 15.72 -3.55
CA ASP A 76 38.73 16.74 -2.71
C ASP A 76 37.73 16.09 -1.74
N CYS A 77 37.05 15.02 -2.20
CA CYS A 77 36.17 14.15 -1.42
C CYS A 77 36.66 12.69 -1.48
N LEU A 78 36.41 11.88 -0.45
CA LEU A 78 36.84 10.48 -0.36
C LEU A 78 35.68 9.55 0.04
N ILE A 79 35.47 8.52 -0.79
CA ILE A 79 34.70 7.32 -0.48
C ILE A 79 35.71 6.22 -0.12
N ALA A 80 35.70 5.80 1.15
CA ALA A 80 36.58 4.77 1.68
C ALA A 80 35.84 3.97 2.76
N PHE A 81 35.93 2.64 2.69
CA PHE A 81 35.36 1.75 3.70
C PHE A 81 36.08 0.41 3.73
N TYR A 82 36.14 -0.20 4.92
CA TYR A 82 36.78 -1.48 5.12
C TYR A 82 36.10 -2.62 4.35
N SER A 83 36.92 -3.59 3.93
CA SER A 83 36.49 -4.94 3.61
C SER A 83 37.65 -5.90 3.78
N SER A 84 37.40 -7.20 3.97
CA SER A 84 38.45 -8.21 4.09
C SER A 84 39.60 -8.01 3.07
N GLY A 85 40.81 -7.78 3.60
CA GLY A 85 42.03 -7.45 2.86
C GLY A 85 42.35 -5.96 2.65
N TYR A 86 41.58 -5.03 3.24
CA TYR A 86 41.73 -3.58 3.05
C TYR A 86 42.58 -2.90 4.14
N PRO A 87 43.61 -2.10 3.81
CA PRO A 87 44.54 -1.52 4.78
C PRO A 87 44.00 -0.19 5.36
N LEU A 88 43.03 -0.26 6.27
CA LEU A 88 42.35 0.92 6.84
C LEU A 88 43.32 1.97 7.43
N GLU A 89 44.31 1.55 8.24
CA GLU A 89 45.32 2.43 8.85
C GLU A 89 46.14 3.23 7.81
N LYS A 90 46.40 2.64 6.63
CA LYS A 90 47.10 3.32 5.53
C LYS A 90 46.24 4.43 4.92
N VAL A 91 44.93 4.21 4.87
CA VAL A 91 43.93 5.15 4.36
C VAL A 91 43.68 6.29 5.35
N GLU A 92 43.73 6.01 6.66
CA GLU A 92 43.71 7.04 7.70
C GLU A 92 44.92 7.98 7.60
N LYS A 93 46.12 7.44 7.39
CA LYS A 93 47.33 8.24 7.14
C LYS A 93 47.21 9.08 5.87
N TYR A 94 46.64 8.55 4.80
CA TYR A 94 46.32 9.31 3.59
C TYR A 94 45.30 10.43 3.86
N ALA A 95 44.23 10.15 4.61
CA ALA A 95 43.20 11.14 4.96
C ALA A 95 43.77 12.27 5.84
N ALA A 96 44.64 11.95 6.80
CA ALA A 96 45.36 12.94 7.61
C ALA A 96 46.30 13.82 6.78
N LEU A 97 46.97 13.23 5.78
CA LEU A 97 47.88 13.93 4.86
C LEU A 97 47.15 14.87 3.89
N ARG A 98 46.11 14.37 3.21
CA ARG A 98 45.43 15.09 2.11
C ARG A 98 44.16 15.84 2.51
N LYS A 99 43.58 15.53 3.68
CA LYS A 99 42.38 16.16 4.27
C LYS A 99 41.16 16.26 3.32
N PRO A 100 40.79 15.18 2.60
CA PRO A 100 39.56 15.17 1.81
C PRO A 100 38.32 15.21 2.72
N PHE A 101 37.17 15.59 2.16
CA PHE A 101 35.88 15.38 2.84
C PHE A 101 35.54 13.89 2.85
N LEU A 102 35.31 13.30 4.03
CA LEU A 102 34.98 11.89 4.20
C LEU A 102 33.46 11.70 4.15
N VAL A 103 32.97 10.76 3.33
CA VAL A 103 31.54 10.38 3.34
C VAL A 103 31.19 9.59 4.60
N ASN A 104 32.07 8.66 4.99
CA ASN A 104 32.02 7.92 6.23
C ASN A 104 33.34 8.13 6.96
N GLU A 105 33.30 8.35 8.26
CA GLU A 105 34.50 8.41 9.09
C GLU A 105 35.22 7.06 9.10
N LEU A 106 36.56 7.09 9.20
CA LEU A 106 37.42 5.90 9.10
C LEU A 106 37.55 5.17 10.44
N GLU A 107 37.92 5.88 11.51
CA GLU A 107 38.16 5.29 12.84
C GLU A 107 36.96 4.50 13.39
N PRO A 108 35.69 4.96 13.28
CA PRO A 108 34.54 4.21 13.78
C PRO A 108 34.31 2.87 13.07
N GLN A 109 34.94 2.62 11.92
CA GLN A 109 34.83 1.34 11.21
C GLN A 109 35.48 0.20 12.00
N TYR A 110 36.49 0.48 12.83
CA TYR A 110 37.07 -0.50 13.75
C TYR A 110 36.07 -1.02 14.79
N LEU A 111 35.03 -0.25 15.11
CA LEU A 111 33.98 -0.67 16.06
C LEU A 111 33.07 -1.76 15.47
N LEU A 112 32.90 -1.77 14.14
CA LEU A 112 31.97 -2.67 13.44
C LEU A 112 32.43 -4.15 13.43
N HIS A 113 33.71 -4.40 13.71
CA HIS A 113 34.28 -5.75 13.79
C HIS A 113 34.10 -6.43 15.16
N ASP A 114 33.61 -5.70 16.17
CA ASP A 114 33.39 -6.24 17.51
C ASP A 114 31.96 -5.97 17.94
N ARG A 115 31.11 -7.00 17.90
CA ARG A 115 29.67 -6.88 18.18
C ARG A 115 29.40 -6.31 19.58
N ARG A 116 30.33 -6.53 20.53
CA ARG A 116 30.23 -5.99 21.90
C ARG A 116 30.33 -4.46 21.89
N LYS A 117 31.26 -3.91 21.10
CA LYS A 117 31.42 -2.47 20.90
C LYS A 117 30.26 -1.87 20.13
N VAL A 118 29.72 -2.59 19.13
CA VAL A 118 28.51 -2.18 18.41
C VAL A 118 27.33 -2.03 19.39
N TYR A 119 27.07 -3.03 20.23
CA TYR A 119 25.94 -3.01 21.18
C TYR A 119 26.13 -1.92 22.25
N GLN A 120 27.30 -1.85 22.89
CA GLN A 120 27.64 -0.79 23.83
C GLN A 120 27.46 0.62 23.22
N ARG A 121 27.82 0.79 21.94
CA ARG A 121 27.70 2.06 21.23
C ARG A 121 26.24 2.42 20.93
N LEU A 122 25.41 1.44 20.58
CA LEU A 122 23.96 1.62 20.40
C LEU A 122 23.29 2.06 21.72
N GLU A 123 23.56 1.35 22.81
CA GLU A 123 23.02 1.67 24.14
C GLU A 123 23.45 3.06 24.64
N THR A 124 24.72 3.44 24.42
CA THR A 124 25.24 4.79 24.77
C THR A 124 24.49 5.92 24.04
N PHE A 125 23.88 5.63 22.88
CA PHE A 125 23.08 6.57 22.09
C PHE A 125 21.56 6.38 22.30
N GLY A 126 21.13 5.59 23.29
CA GLY A 126 19.72 5.34 23.58
C GLY A 126 19.02 4.44 22.56
N ILE A 127 19.76 3.76 21.68
CA ILE A 127 19.20 2.91 20.63
C ILE A 127 18.89 1.53 21.20
N SER A 128 17.63 1.11 21.12
CA SER A 128 17.17 -0.18 21.64
C SER A 128 17.81 -1.37 20.89
N VAL A 129 18.41 -2.28 21.66
CA VAL A 129 18.92 -3.58 21.24
C VAL A 129 18.15 -4.70 21.96
N PRO A 130 18.14 -5.96 21.46
CA PRO A 130 17.62 -7.10 22.22
C PRO A 130 18.32 -7.25 23.58
N SER A 131 17.62 -7.76 24.59
CA SER A 131 18.24 -8.09 25.88
C SER A 131 19.39 -9.07 25.65
N TYR A 132 20.58 -8.77 26.19
CA TYR A 132 21.78 -9.55 25.90
C TYR A 132 22.73 -9.67 27.09
N ALA A 133 23.63 -10.65 27.03
CA ALA A 133 24.73 -10.83 27.96
C ALA A 133 26.01 -11.26 27.23
N LEU A 134 27.15 -10.82 27.75
CA LEU A 134 28.47 -11.09 27.19
C LEU A 134 29.18 -12.19 27.97
N VAL A 135 29.72 -13.18 27.25
CA VAL A 135 30.53 -14.24 27.83
C VAL A 135 31.89 -14.21 27.17
N ASN A 136 32.85 -13.61 27.88
CA ASN A 136 34.23 -13.51 27.41
C ASN A 136 35.04 -14.69 27.95
N ARG A 137 35.72 -15.40 27.06
CA ARG A 137 36.67 -16.48 27.36
C ARG A 137 38.02 -16.13 26.75
N GLU A 138 39.06 -16.18 27.58
CA GLU A 138 40.46 -15.97 27.17
C GLU A 138 41.03 -17.21 26.48
N VAL A 139 40.56 -18.40 26.87
CA VAL A 139 40.94 -19.68 26.27
C VAL A 139 39.71 -20.54 25.91
N PRO A 140 39.79 -21.38 24.86
CA PRO A 140 38.73 -22.32 24.52
C PRO A 140 38.37 -23.23 25.71
N TYR A 141 37.07 -23.46 25.91
CA TYR A 141 36.52 -24.29 26.99
C TYR A 141 36.82 -23.79 28.41
N GLN A 142 37.17 -22.51 28.58
CA GLN A 142 37.24 -21.89 29.91
C GLN A 142 35.88 -21.99 30.61
N GLU A 143 35.88 -22.62 31.79
CA GLU A 143 34.78 -22.53 32.75
C GLU A 143 34.83 -21.14 33.42
N VAL A 144 33.65 -20.55 33.57
CA VAL A 144 33.49 -19.14 33.95
C VAL A 144 32.43 -19.08 35.02
N GLU A 145 32.79 -18.65 36.23
CA GLU A 145 31.92 -18.72 37.43
C GLU A 145 30.58 -17.99 37.26
N TYR A 146 30.55 -16.93 36.45
CA TYR A 146 29.33 -16.17 36.17
C TYR A 146 28.44 -16.76 35.06
N PHE A 147 28.76 -17.95 34.54
CA PHE A 147 28.02 -18.61 33.46
C PHE A 147 27.52 -20.00 33.86
N ILE A 148 26.19 -20.20 33.81
CA ILE A 148 25.52 -21.47 34.07
C ILE A 148 24.74 -21.89 32.81
N GLU A 149 24.78 -23.16 32.46
CA GLU A 149 23.97 -23.76 31.39
C GLU A 149 23.12 -24.89 31.96
N GLU A 150 21.81 -24.79 31.78
CA GLU A 150 20.82 -25.81 32.12
C GLU A 150 20.12 -26.32 30.84
N GLU A 151 19.19 -27.27 30.96
CA GLU A 151 18.56 -27.89 29.79
C GLU A 151 17.82 -26.87 28.90
N ASP A 152 17.04 -25.96 29.50
CA ASP A 152 16.15 -25.03 28.80
C ASP A 152 16.51 -23.53 29.00
N PHE A 153 17.59 -23.22 29.71
CA PHE A 153 18.07 -21.84 29.86
C PHE A 153 19.59 -21.76 30.07
N ILE A 154 20.13 -20.57 29.90
CA ILE A 154 21.46 -20.19 30.39
C ILE A 154 21.32 -19.01 31.37
N GLU A 155 22.24 -18.89 32.31
CA GLU A 155 22.31 -17.77 33.25
C GLU A 155 23.69 -17.11 33.15
N VAL A 156 23.72 -15.79 32.94
CA VAL A 156 24.96 -15.01 32.78
C VAL A 156 24.91 -13.81 33.71
N ASN A 157 25.82 -13.74 34.69
CA ASN A 157 25.81 -12.71 35.75
C ASN A 157 24.46 -12.57 36.47
N GLY A 158 23.72 -13.68 36.67
CA GLY A 158 22.39 -13.70 37.27
C GLY A 158 21.22 -13.44 36.30
N ASN A 159 21.49 -13.01 35.07
CA ASN A 159 20.46 -12.80 34.04
C ASN A 159 20.16 -14.12 33.32
N ARG A 160 18.91 -14.60 33.38
CA ARG A 160 18.47 -15.84 32.74
C ARG A 160 17.92 -15.61 31.33
N PHE A 161 18.43 -16.37 30.37
CA PHE A 161 17.94 -16.43 28.99
C PHE A 161 17.35 -17.82 28.75
N TRP A 162 16.02 -17.88 28.68
CA TRP A 162 15.29 -19.10 28.35
C TRP A 162 15.38 -19.41 26.85
N LYS A 163 15.34 -20.69 26.49
CA LYS A 163 15.22 -21.08 25.08
C LYS A 163 13.80 -20.77 24.58
N PRO A 164 13.64 -20.15 23.39
CA PRO A 164 14.70 -19.87 22.44
C PRO A 164 15.54 -18.62 22.77
N PHE A 165 16.85 -18.74 22.57
CA PHE A 165 17.80 -17.63 22.62
C PHE A 165 18.80 -17.74 21.45
N VAL A 166 19.45 -16.62 21.12
CA VAL A 166 20.43 -16.52 20.03
C VAL A 166 21.84 -16.40 20.61
N GLU A 167 22.81 -17.05 19.98
CA GLU A 167 24.23 -16.95 20.31
C GLU A 167 25.00 -16.43 19.09
N LYS A 168 25.59 -15.24 19.22
CA LYS A 168 26.41 -14.59 18.19
C LYS A 168 27.90 -14.63 18.58
N PRO A 169 28.82 -14.97 17.67
CA PRO A 169 30.25 -14.75 17.88
C PRO A 169 30.54 -13.26 18.15
N VAL A 170 31.52 -12.94 18.99
CA VAL A 170 31.90 -11.53 19.24
C VAL A 170 32.49 -10.83 18.02
N ASP A 171 33.06 -11.59 17.08
CA ASP A 171 33.53 -11.10 15.78
C ASP A 171 32.33 -10.71 14.90
N GLY A 172 32.34 -9.46 14.39
CA GLY A 172 31.33 -8.95 13.46
C GLY A 172 31.40 -9.57 12.07
N ASP A 173 32.57 -10.03 11.62
CA ASP A 173 32.76 -10.71 10.34
C ASP A 173 32.43 -12.21 10.40
N ASP A 174 32.31 -12.82 11.58
CA ASP A 174 31.75 -14.17 11.73
C ASP A 174 30.21 -14.14 11.69
N HIS A 175 29.66 -15.02 10.87
CA HIS A 175 28.23 -15.14 10.58
C HIS A 175 27.64 -16.48 11.04
N SER A 176 28.40 -17.33 11.75
CA SER A 176 27.92 -18.58 12.37
C SER A 176 27.14 -18.26 13.65
N ILE A 177 25.87 -17.89 13.47
CA ILE A 177 24.96 -17.47 14.55
C ILE A 177 24.06 -18.67 14.89
N MET A 178 24.01 -19.06 16.17
CA MET A 178 23.22 -20.21 16.61
C MET A 178 21.92 -19.77 17.26
N ILE A 179 20.85 -20.55 17.10
CA ILE A 179 19.57 -20.37 17.80
C ILE A 179 19.21 -21.68 18.47
N TYR A 180 19.13 -21.69 19.79
CA TYR A 180 18.83 -22.89 20.58
C TYR A 180 17.34 -22.96 20.87
N TYR A 181 16.70 -24.11 20.67
CA TYR A 181 15.26 -24.29 20.88
C TYR A 181 14.98 -25.04 22.19
N PRO A 182 13.86 -24.76 22.88
CA PRO A 182 13.53 -25.42 24.14
C PRO A 182 13.11 -26.88 23.91
N SER A 183 13.30 -27.73 24.91
CA SER A 183 12.88 -29.14 24.92
C SER A 183 11.36 -29.28 24.66
N SER A 184 10.55 -28.31 25.08
CA SER A 184 9.11 -28.22 24.77
C SER A 184 8.78 -28.07 23.27
N ALA A 185 9.71 -27.55 22.47
CA ALA A 185 9.63 -27.46 21.01
C ALA A 185 10.39 -28.58 20.28
N GLY A 186 10.83 -29.62 21.00
CA GLY A 186 11.65 -30.73 20.48
C GLY A 186 13.16 -30.57 20.73
N GLY A 187 13.59 -29.42 21.25
CA GLY A 187 14.99 -29.06 21.43
C GLY A 187 15.73 -28.85 20.10
N GLY A 188 17.06 -28.93 20.16
CA GLY A 188 17.93 -28.76 18.99
C GLY A 188 18.41 -27.32 18.80
N MET A 189 19.17 -27.10 17.74
CA MET A 189 19.81 -25.82 17.42
C MET A 189 19.69 -25.53 15.92
N LYS A 190 19.56 -24.26 15.54
CA LYS A 190 19.62 -23.81 14.13
C LYS A 190 20.85 -22.93 13.92
N GLU A 191 21.75 -23.37 13.05
CA GLU A 191 22.90 -22.58 12.61
C GLU A 191 22.46 -21.69 11.44
N LEU A 192 22.61 -20.39 11.61
CA LEU A 192 22.57 -19.41 10.54
C LEU A 192 23.98 -19.24 9.99
N PHE A 193 24.10 -19.12 8.67
CA PHE A 193 25.38 -18.95 7.99
C PHE A 193 25.27 -18.05 6.77
N ARG A 194 26.43 -17.54 6.31
CA ARG A 194 26.52 -16.74 5.09
C ARG A 194 26.01 -17.56 3.90
N LYS A 195 24.93 -17.08 3.26
CA LYS A 195 24.17 -17.77 2.20
C LYS A 195 25.02 -18.58 1.21
N VAL A 196 24.74 -19.88 1.14
CA VAL A 196 25.31 -20.82 0.16
C VAL A 196 24.18 -21.37 -0.72
N GLY A 197 24.21 -21.06 -2.02
CA GLY A 197 23.16 -21.46 -2.96
C GLY A 197 21.78 -20.93 -2.55
N ASN A 198 20.87 -21.83 -2.19
CA ASN A 198 19.51 -21.50 -1.75
C ASN A 198 19.30 -21.59 -0.24
N ARG A 199 20.34 -21.84 0.57
CA ARG A 199 20.23 -21.90 2.04
C ARG A 199 20.92 -20.74 2.75
N SER A 200 20.33 -20.34 3.88
CA SER A 200 20.84 -19.36 4.85
C SER A 200 20.90 -19.88 6.29
N SER A 201 20.36 -21.08 6.54
CA SER A 201 20.50 -21.77 7.83
C SER A 201 20.29 -23.27 7.68
N GLU A 202 20.62 -24.04 8.71
CA GLU A 202 20.37 -25.48 8.86
C GLU A 202 19.96 -25.81 10.30
N PHE A 203 19.18 -26.87 10.50
CA PHE A 203 18.67 -27.28 11.82
C PHE A 203 19.25 -28.64 12.24
N HIS A 204 19.76 -28.67 13.46
CA HIS A 204 20.51 -29.75 14.09
C HIS A 204 19.75 -30.24 15.33
N PRO A 205 18.86 -31.24 15.23
CA PRO A 205 18.04 -31.71 16.35
C PRO A 205 18.86 -32.31 17.51
N GLU A 206 20.04 -32.85 17.21
CA GLU A 206 20.96 -33.45 18.17
C GLU A 206 21.77 -32.44 19.00
N VAL A 207 21.96 -31.21 18.51
CA VAL A 207 22.79 -30.20 19.18
C VAL A 207 21.93 -29.37 20.14
N ARG A 208 22.17 -29.51 21.45
CA ARG A 208 21.38 -28.83 22.50
C ARG A 208 22.18 -27.93 23.44
N ARG A 209 23.51 -27.99 23.37
CA ARG A 209 24.44 -27.23 24.22
C ARG A 209 25.09 -26.07 23.46
N VAL A 210 25.38 -25.00 24.20
CA VAL A 210 26.03 -23.77 23.70
C VAL A 210 27.50 -24.00 23.35
N ARG A 211 28.05 -23.15 22.47
CA ARG A 211 29.47 -23.20 22.09
C ARG A 211 30.37 -22.72 23.23
N ARG A 212 31.57 -23.28 23.31
CA ARG A 212 32.51 -23.11 24.43
C ARG A 212 33.92 -22.73 24.01
N GLU A 213 34.22 -22.88 22.73
CA GLU A 213 35.53 -22.66 22.11
C GLU A 213 35.90 -21.18 21.96
N GLY A 214 34.92 -20.27 22.04
CA GLY A 214 35.14 -18.82 21.93
C GLY A 214 34.34 -17.97 22.91
N SER A 215 34.37 -16.66 22.65
CA SER A 215 33.55 -15.64 23.31
C SER A 215 32.28 -15.36 22.49
N TYR A 216 31.14 -15.22 23.15
CA TYR A 216 29.85 -15.04 22.49
C TYR A 216 28.99 -13.97 23.17
N ILE A 217 28.08 -13.39 22.39
CA ILE A 217 26.92 -12.63 22.86
C ILE A 217 25.74 -13.59 22.88
N TYR A 218 25.10 -13.73 24.04
CA TYR A 218 23.80 -14.39 24.14
C TYR A 218 22.72 -13.32 24.19
N GLU A 219 21.70 -13.43 23.34
CA GLU A 219 20.59 -12.48 23.30
C GLU A 219 19.23 -13.19 23.26
N GLU A 220 18.21 -12.49 23.74
CA GLU A 220 16.82 -12.92 23.69
C GLU A 220 16.35 -13.14 22.23
N PHE A 221 15.61 -14.22 21.99
CA PHE A 221 15.05 -14.49 20.67
C PHE A 221 13.80 -13.64 20.42
N MET A 222 13.88 -12.68 19.50
CA MET A 222 12.77 -11.79 19.15
C MET A 222 11.83 -12.42 18.09
N PRO A 223 10.55 -12.71 18.39
CA PRO A 223 9.62 -13.29 17.42
C PRO A 223 9.10 -12.26 16.38
N THR A 224 9.85 -12.07 15.29
CA THR A 224 9.56 -11.07 14.23
C THR A 224 8.47 -11.43 13.21
N GLY A 225 7.74 -12.54 13.41
CA GLY A 225 6.76 -13.02 12.43
C GLY A 225 7.35 -13.57 11.12
N GLY A 226 8.66 -13.86 11.08
CA GLY A 226 9.32 -14.55 9.97
C GLY A 226 10.01 -13.65 8.95
N THR A 227 10.18 -12.35 9.23
CA THR A 227 10.90 -11.41 8.36
C THR A 227 11.85 -10.50 9.12
N ASP A 228 13.02 -10.24 8.54
CA ASP A 228 14.00 -9.28 9.06
C ASP A 228 13.93 -7.99 8.22
N VAL A 229 13.94 -6.83 8.86
CA VAL A 229 13.97 -5.52 8.18
C VAL A 229 15.42 -5.08 8.02
N LYS A 230 15.83 -4.75 6.79
CA LYS A 230 17.17 -4.22 6.50
C LYS A 230 17.06 -2.76 6.11
N VAL A 231 17.80 -1.91 6.81
CA VAL A 231 17.78 -0.45 6.67
C VAL A 231 19.10 0.03 6.06
N TYR A 232 19.01 1.01 5.17
CA TYR A 232 20.12 1.58 4.40
C TYR A 232 20.04 3.11 4.42
N THR A 233 20.93 3.78 5.15
CA THR A 233 21.00 5.25 5.21
C THR A 233 21.83 5.82 4.06
N VAL A 234 21.54 7.06 3.68
CA VAL A 234 22.42 7.90 2.85
C VAL A 234 22.40 9.32 3.42
N GLY A 235 23.26 9.55 4.41
CA GLY A 235 23.18 10.69 5.32
C GLY A 235 22.11 10.52 6.40
N PRO A 236 22.05 11.45 7.37
CA PRO A 236 21.10 11.38 8.49
C PRO A 236 19.68 11.81 8.10
N GLU A 237 19.42 12.14 6.82
CA GLU A 237 18.14 12.65 6.30
C GLU A 237 17.38 11.67 5.37
N TYR A 238 17.95 10.48 5.11
CA TYR A 238 17.34 9.46 4.26
C TYR A 238 17.61 8.04 4.78
N ALA A 239 16.55 7.22 4.84
CA ALA A 239 16.65 5.79 5.11
C ALA A 239 15.73 4.98 4.18
N HIS A 240 16.31 4.03 3.44
CA HIS A 240 15.56 3.03 2.68
C HIS A 240 15.45 1.74 3.49
N ALA A 241 14.28 1.10 3.49
CA ALA A 241 14.07 -0.17 4.20
C ALA A 241 13.41 -1.23 3.33
N GLU A 242 13.93 -2.46 3.41
CA GLU A 242 13.41 -3.65 2.75
C GLU A 242 13.37 -4.82 3.74
N ALA A 243 12.23 -5.50 3.84
CA ALA A 243 12.13 -6.76 4.56
C ALA A 243 12.56 -7.92 3.65
N ARG A 244 13.12 -8.96 4.28
CA ARG A 244 13.44 -10.25 3.67
C ARG A 244 12.91 -11.37 4.56
N LYS A 245 12.75 -12.57 4.00
CA LYS A 245 12.44 -13.75 4.80
C LYS A 245 13.55 -14.00 5.82
N SER A 246 13.18 -14.14 7.07
CA SER A 246 14.15 -14.42 8.14
C SER A 246 14.79 -15.78 7.93
N PRO A 247 16.12 -15.93 8.05
CA PRO A 247 16.79 -17.23 8.02
C PRO A 247 16.19 -18.21 9.04
N VAL A 248 15.67 -17.70 10.17
CA VAL A 248 15.15 -18.49 11.28
C VAL A 248 13.94 -19.36 10.92
N VAL A 249 13.25 -19.10 9.81
CA VAL A 249 12.05 -19.87 9.39
C VAL A 249 12.41 -21.30 9.00
N ASP A 250 12.81 -21.54 7.74
CA ASP A 250 13.15 -22.86 7.19
C ASP A 250 14.56 -22.89 6.57
N GLY A 251 15.30 -21.79 6.66
CA GLY A 251 16.61 -21.62 6.01
C GLY A 251 16.58 -21.51 4.49
N VAL A 252 15.43 -21.59 3.81
CA VAL A 252 15.31 -21.55 2.36
C VAL A 252 15.12 -20.12 1.86
N VAL A 253 16.09 -19.64 1.09
CA VAL A 253 16.07 -18.31 0.46
C VAL A 253 15.02 -18.28 -0.64
N MET A 254 13.94 -17.50 -0.44
CA MET A 254 12.96 -17.27 -1.50
C MET A 254 13.60 -16.46 -2.63
N ARG A 255 13.38 -16.89 -3.88
CA ARG A 255 13.84 -16.22 -5.09
C ARG A 255 12.67 -15.95 -6.03
N ASN A 256 12.71 -14.80 -6.70
CA ASN A 256 11.86 -14.44 -7.83
C ASN A 256 12.21 -15.29 -9.07
N PRO A 257 11.38 -15.28 -10.14
CA PRO A 257 11.68 -15.96 -11.40
C PRO A 257 13.06 -15.63 -12.00
N ASP A 258 13.54 -14.39 -11.81
CA ASP A 258 14.88 -13.95 -12.24
C ASP A 258 16.05 -14.49 -11.37
N GLY A 259 15.79 -15.45 -10.49
CA GLY A 259 16.76 -16.00 -9.53
C GLY A 259 17.19 -15.03 -8.42
N LYS A 260 16.70 -13.79 -8.39
CA LYS A 260 17.02 -12.78 -7.37
C LYS A 260 16.24 -13.05 -6.07
N GLU A 261 16.87 -12.82 -4.92
CA GLU A 261 16.20 -12.95 -3.60
C GLU A 261 14.98 -12.03 -3.50
N VAL A 262 13.85 -12.55 -2.99
CA VAL A 262 12.60 -11.78 -2.82
C VAL A 262 12.77 -10.74 -1.71
N ARG A 263 12.29 -9.53 -1.97
CA ARG A 263 12.33 -8.39 -1.06
C ARG A 263 10.96 -7.72 -1.00
N TYR A 264 10.64 -7.20 0.17
CA TYR A 264 9.37 -6.54 0.45
C TYR A 264 9.67 -5.10 0.84
N PRO A 265 9.10 -4.07 0.19
CA PRO A 265 9.33 -2.68 0.60
C PRO A 265 8.73 -2.45 1.99
N VAL A 266 9.44 -1.73 2.84
CA VAL A 266 9.03 -1.44 4.22
C VAL A 266 9.04 0.07 4.45
N LEU A 267 7.99 0.61 5.09
CA LEU A 267 8.08 1.95 5.68
C LEU A 267 8.60 1.81 7.10
N LEU A 268 9.58 2.64 7.42
CA LEU A 268 10.00 2.87 8.80
C LEU A 268 8.96 3.77 9.48
N THR A 269 8.56 3.38 10.69
CA THR A 269 7.83 4.25 11.62
C THR A 269 8.71 5.45 12.02
N PRO A 270 8.13 6.55 12.51
CA PRO A 270 8.90 7.71 12.99
C PRO A 270 9.95 7.39 14.07
N ALA A 271 9.69 6.42 14.95
CA ALA A 271 10.67 5.92 15.91
C ALA A 271 11.84 5.15 15.25
N GLU A 272 11.56 4.26 14.28
CA GLU A 272 12.61 3.56 13.52
C GLU A 272 13.38 4.49 12.57
N LYS A 273 12.71 5.56 12.11
CA LYS A 273 13.29 6.65 11.36
C LYS A 273 14.30 7.42 12.23
N GLN A 274 13.93 7.79 13.45
CA GLN A 274 14.84 8.40 14.42
C GLN A 274 16.02 7.46 14.73
N MET A 275 15.74 6.19 15.01
CA MET A 275 16.76 5.15 15.18
C MET A 275 17.75 5.07 14.01
N ALA A 276 17.30 5.19 12.76
CA ALA A 276 18.18 5.21 11.59
C ALA A 276 19.09 6.45 11.54
N ARG A 277 18.58 7.62 11.93
CA ARG A 277 19.37 8.86 12.12
C ARG A 277 20.40 8.68 13.24
N ASP A 278 20.00 8.09 14.36
CA ASP A 278 20.87 7.91 15.51
C ASP A 278 21.97 6.87 15.25
N VAL A 279 21.69 5.79 14.52
CA VAL A 279 22.73 4.86 14.01
C VAL A 279 23.72 5.59 13.10
N CYS A 280 23.23 6.43 12.17
CA CYS A 280 24.07 7.23 11.29
C CYS A 280 25.03 8.16 12.09
N HIS A 281 24.54 8.79 13.16
CA HIS A 281 25.35 9.64 14.04
C HIS A 281 26.30 8.86 14.96
N ALA A 282 25.81 7.79 15.59
CA ALA A 282 26.55 7.00 16.59
C ALA A 282 27.83 6.40 16.01
N PHE A 283 27.75 5.88 14.77
CA PHE A 283 28.87 5.29 14.04
C PHE A 283 29.53 6.25 13.05
N ARG A 284 29.00 7.47 12.86
CA ARG A 284 29.48 8.48 11.88
C ARG A 284 29.62 7.91 10.46
N GLN A 285 28.69 7.04 10.08
CA GLN A 285 28.63 6.39 8.77
C GLN A 285 27.44 6.97 8.01
N ALA A 286 27.65 7.92 7.09
CA ALA A 286 26.54 8.49 6.32
C ALA A 286 25.86 7.42 5.45
N VAL A 287 26.65 6.60 4.76
CA VAL A 287 26.17 5.39 4.09
C VAL A 287 26.33 4.22 5.05
N CYS A 288 25.23 3.77 5.66
CA CYS A 288 25.22 2.69 6.65
C CYS A 288 24.10 1.69 6.40
N GLY A 289 24.40 0.39 6.50
CA GLY A 289 23.42 -0.68 6.56
C GLY A 289 23.29 -1.23 7.98
N PHE A 290 22.07 -1.53 8.42
CA PHE A 290 21.82 -2.19 9.70
C PHE A 290 20.53 -3.04 9.66
N ASP A 291 20.42 -4.00 10.58
CA ASP A 291 19.30 -4.91 10.68
C ASP A 291 18.41 -4.57 11.88
N LEU A 292 17.10 -4.65 11.65
CA LEU A 292 16.06 -4.23 12.58
C LEU A 292 15.02 -5.34 12.75
N LEU A 293 14.71 -5.65 14.01
CA LEU A 293 13.72 -6.65 14.42
C LEU A 293 12.49 -5.93 14.99
N ARG A 294 11.31 -6.19 14.41
CA ARG A 294 10.02 -5.68 14.90
C ARG A 294 9.37 -6.73 15.80
N CYS A 295 9.13 -6.40 17.06
CA CYS A 295 8.52 -7.30 18.04
C CYS A 295 7.56 -6.54 18.95
N GLU A 296 6.33 -7.03 19.12
CA GLU A 296 5.31 -6.47 20.03
C GLU A 296 5.06 -4.94 19.90
N GLY A 297 5.22 -4.41 18.68
CA GLY A 297 5.05 -2.97 18.40
C GLY A 297 6.24 -2.09 18.80
N ARG A 298 7.36 -2.69 19.25
CA ARG A 298 8.68 -2.09 19.41
C ARG A 298 9.63 -2.56 18.31
N SER A 299 10.76 -1.88 18.19
CA SER A 299 11.79 -2.16 17.19
C SER A 299 13.17 -2.16 17.85
N TYR A 300 14.04 -3.07 17.41
CA TYR A 300 15.36 -3.29 18.02
C TYR A 300 16.43 -3.46 16.93
N VAL A 301 17.59 -2.81 17.09
CA VAL A 301 18.75 -3.02 16.21
C VAL A 301 19.50 -4.28 16.67
N CYS A 302 19.78 -5.20 15.76
CA CYS A 302 20.47 -6.47 16.09
C CYS A 302 21.80 -6.69 15.35
N ASP A 303 22.13 -5.84 14.39
CA ASP A 303 23.39 -5.87 13.63
C ASP A 303 23.64 -4.53 12.91
N VAL A 304 24.89 -4.05 12.87
CA VAL A 304 25.29 -2.81 12.16
C VAL A 304 26.48 -3.10 11.27
N ASN A 305 26.31 -2.92 9.96
CA ASN A 305 27.25 -3.40 8.93
C ASN A 305 28.20 -2.31 8.38
N GLY A 306 27.98 -1.04 8.71
CA GLY A 306 28.66 0.07 8.03
C GLY A 306 28.30 0.16 6.55
N TRP A 307 29.27 0.44 5.67
CA TRP A 307 28.99 0.75 4.27
C TRP A 307 28.22 -0.36 3.53
N SER A 308 26.98 -0.06 3.16
CA SER A 308 26.09 -0.99 2.47
C SER A 308 25.15 -0.26 1.51
N PHE A 309 25.01 -0.79 0.30
CA PHE A 309 24.08 -0.30 -0.71
C PHE A 309 22.99 -1.33 -1.00
N VAL A 310 21.77 -0.84 -1.23
CA VAL A 310 20.65 -1.62 -1.77
C VAL A 310 21.05 -2.21 -3.12
N LYS A 311 20.60 -3.43 -3.43
CA LYS A 311 20.89 -4.10 -4.70
C LYS A 311 19.63 -4.27 -5.51
N ASN A 312 19.70 -4.02 -6.82
CA ASN A 312 18.56 -4.10 -7.74
C ASN A 312 17.41 -3.13 -7.37
N SER A 313 17.73 -1.89 -7.01
CA SER A 313 16.73 -0.81 -7.03
C SER A 313 17.30 0.39 -7.77
N HIS A 314 16.85 0.62 -9.00
CA HIS A 314 17.30 1.76 -9.80
C HIS A 314 16.96 3.08 -9.12
N LYS A 315 15.80 3.11 -8.44
CA LYS A 315 15.35 4.29 -7.72
C LYS A 315 16.23 4.63 -6.50
N TYR A 316 16.76 3.62 -5.80
CA TYR A 316 17.76 3.86 -4.75
C TYR A 316 19.06 4.43 -5.32
N TYR A 317 19.48 4.04 -6.53
CA TYR A 317 20.69 4.59 -7.14
C TYR A 317 20.51 6.05 -7.57
N ASP A 318 19.33 6.41 -8.08
CA ASP A 318 18.97 7.81 -8.35
C ASP A 318 19.00 8.65 -7.05
N ASP A 319 18.34 8.17 -5.99
CA ASP A 319 18.29 8.85 -4.68
C ASP A 319 19.68 9.00 -4.05
N ALA A 320 20.45 7.92 -3.98
CA ALA A 320 21.77 7.90 -3.38
C ALA A 320 22.75 8.82 -4.11
N ALA A 321 22.72 8.85 -5.46
CA ALA A 321 23.56 9.76 -6.23
C ALA A 321 23.21 11.24 -5.97
N CYS A 322 21.91 11.58 -5.85
CA CYS A 322 21.49 12.95 -5.57
C CYS A 322 21.86 13.41 -4.15
N LEU A 323 21.70 12.52 -3.15
CA LEU A 323 22.09 12.79 -1.77
C LEU A 323 23.61 12.93 -1.62
N LEU A 324 24.39 12.06 -2.26
CA LEU A 324 25.85 12.16 -2.29
C LEU A 324 26.32 13.43 -3.02
N ARG A 325 25.73 13.78 -4.17
CA ARG A 325 25.97 15.07 -4.84
C ARG A 325 25.73 16.22 -3.87
N LYS A 326 24.61 16.24 -3.17
CA LYS A 326 24.30 17.27 -2.18
C LYS A 326 25.37 17.35 -1.09
N MET A 327 25.75 16.23 -0.47
CA MET A 327 26.81 16.18 0.55
C MET A 327 28.14 16.74 0.03
N PHE A 328 28.54 16.39 -1.19
CA PHE A 328 29.79 16.89 -1.79
C PHE A 328 29.73 18.38 -2.10
N LEU A 329 28.60 18.89 -2.60
CA LEU A 329 28.41 20.32 -2.87
C LEU A 329 28.34 21.11 -1.55
N ASP A 330 27.58 20.68 -0.55
CA ASP A 330 27.56 21.31 0.78
C ASP A 330 28.97 21.41 1.39
N ALA A 331 29.83 20.41 1.18
CA ALA A 331 31.19 20.37 1.71
C ALA A 331 32.25 21.14 0.89
N LYS A 332 32.08 21.31 -0.43
CA LYS A 332 33.14 21.86 -1.32
C LYS A 332 32.71 23.01 -2.22
N ALA A 333 31.43 23.13 -2.55
CA ALA A 333 30.86 24.21 -3.36
C ALA A 333 29.46 24.59 -2.85
N PRO A 334 29.32 25.12 -1.61
CA PRO A 334 28.01 25.37 -1.00
C PRO A 334 27.16 26.36 -1.78
N HIS A 335 27.78 27.22 -2.60
CA HIS A 335 27.10 28.13 -3.53
C HIS A 335 26.34 27.43 -4.67
N LEU A 336 26.65 26.16 -4.96
CA LEU A 336 25.92 25.31 -5.92
C LEU A 336 24.89 24.38 -5.25
N SER A 337 24.85 24.33 -3.91
CA SER A 337 24.18 23.25 -3.15
C SER A 337 22.68 23.43 -2.90
N SER A 338 22.10 24.55 -3.35
CA SER A 338 20.70 24.91 -3.09
C SER A 338 19.68 24.24 -4.03
N ALA A 339 20.11 23.56 -5.10
CA ALA A 339 19.20 22.93 -6.06
C ALA A 339 19.62 21.50 -6.46
N ILE A 340 18.72 20.54 -6.21
CA ILE A 340 18.62 19.32 -7.02
C ILE A 340 18.02 19.75 -8.36
N PRO A 341 18.64 19.42 -9.52
CA PRO A 341 18.10 19.83 -10.81
C PRO A 341 16.70 19.23 -11.03
N PRO A 342 15.74 19.99 -11.59
CA PRO A 342 14.35 19.54 -11.73
C PRO A 342 14.16 18.41 -12.74
N THR A 343 15.19 18.05 -13.49
CA THR A 343 15.24 16.90 -14.40
C THR A 343 16.60 16.23 -14.23
N LEU A 344 16.63 14.90 -14.08
CA LEU A 344 17.90 14.16 -13.97
C LEU A 344 18.58 14.02 -15.34
N PRO A 345 19.92 14.19 -15.45
CA PRO A 345 20.66 14.07 -16.72
C PRO A 345 20.44 12.76 -17.47
N TRP A 346 20.09 11.68 -16.76
CA TRP A 346 19.87 10.34 -17.34
C TRP A 346 18.39 9.97 -17.56
N LYS A 347 17.44 10.90 -17.36
CA LYS A 347 15.98 10.66 -17.50
C LYS A 347 15.32 11.37 -18.71
N VAL A 348 16.12 11.76 -19.71
CA VAL A 348 15.71 12.65 -20.83
C VAL A 348 14.52 12.14 -21.68
N ASN A 349 14.15 10.86 -21.59
CA ASN A 349 13.08 10.24 -22.40
C ASN A 349 11.72 10.03 -21.68
N GLU A 350 11.55 10.41 -20.41
CA GLU A 350 10.23 10.34 -19.75
C GLU A 350 9.35 11.52 -20.21
N GLN A 351 8.36 11.27 -21.08
CA GLN A 351 7.34 12.25 -21.45
C GLN A 351 6.51 12.62 -20.20
N ILE A 352 6.70 13.84 -19.69
CA ILE A 352 5.87 14.39 -18.62
C ILE A 352 4.59 14.95 -19.25
N PRO A 353 3.38 14.46 -18.86
CA PRO A 353 2.13 15.03 -19.36
C PRO A 353 2.02 16.51 -18.96
N VAL A 354 1.91 17.39 -19.94
CA VAL A 354 1.73 18.83 -19.72
C VAL A 354 0.28 19.07 -19.32
N CYS A 355 0.02 19.13 -18.01
CA CYS A 355 -1.29 19.44 -17.47
C CYS A 355 -1.30 20.84 -16.84
N GLU A 356 -1.84 21.81 -17.58
CA GLU A 356 -2.20 23.12 -17.04
C GLU A 356 -3.41 22.97 -16.10
N GLY A 357 -3.20 23.08 -14.79
CA GLY A 357 -4.28 23.00 -13.80
C GLY A 357 -3.83 23.16 -12.36
N LEU A 358 -2.60 22.71 -12.05
CA LEU A 358 -1.96 22.91 -10.76
C LEU A 358 -0.64 23.65 -10.96
N THR A 359 -0.67 24.98 -10.89
CA THR A 359 0.56 25.78 -10.92
C THR A 359 1.46 25.39 -9.75
N ARG A 360 2.78 25.32 -9.98
CA ARG A 360 3.79 25.07 -8.93
C ARG A 360 3.78 26.08 -7.77
N GLN A 361 2.99 27.16 -7.90
CA GLN A 361 2.80 28.23 -6.92
C GLN A 361 1.39 28.25 -6.31
N GLY A 362 0.59 27.18 -6.47
CA GLY A 362 -0.51 26.75 -5.58
C GLY A 362 -1.72 27.66 -5.36
N SER A 363 -1.66 28.94 -5.74
CA SER A 363 -2.60 29.94 -5.25
C SER A 363 -3.55 30.42 -6.35
N GLY A 364 -3.01 30.87 -7.49
CA GLY A 364 -3.78 31.65 -8.48
C GLY A 364 -4.18 33.04 -7.96
N ILE A 365 -3.79 33.37 -6.73
CA ILE A 365 -3.92 34.69 -6.11
C ILE A 365 -2.75 35.53 -6.60
N ILE A 366 -3.02 36.44 -7.55
CA ILE A 366 -2.11 37.56 -7.82
C ILE A 366 -2.32 38.56 -6.67
N GLY A 367 -1.60 38.34 -5.56
CA GLY A 367 -1.68 39.18 -4.36
C GLY A 367 -0.97 38.55 -3.16
N THR A 368 0.01 39.28 -2.62
CA THR A 368 0.70 39.24 -1.30
C THR A 368 0.95 37.93 -0.51
N PHE A 369 0.16 36.87 -0.63
CA PHE A 369 0.26 35.65 0.20
C PHE A 369 1.32 34.63 -0.27
N GLY A 370 1.82 34.77 -1.51
CA GLY A 370 2.49 33.68 -2.23
C GLY A 370 3.93 33.32 -1.85
N GLN A 371 4.52 33.90 -0.79
CA GLN A 371 5.91 33.61 -0.38
C GLN A 371 6.05 32.84 0.95
N SER A 372 5.00 32.78 1.77
CA SER A 372 5.10 32.37 3.19
C SER A 372 4.04 31.34 3.64
N GLU A 373 3.32 30.73 2.67
CA GLU A 373 2.45 29.56 2.89
C GLU A 373 3.25 28.25 2.88
N GLU A 374 3.15 27.44 3.93
CA GLU A 374 3.67 26.07 4.01
C GLU A 374 2.54 25.03 3.91
N LEU A 375 2.72 23.96 3.12
CA LEU A 375 1.78 22.83 3.11
C LEU A 375 1.89 22.03 4.42
N ARG A 376 0.76 21.75 5.08
CA ARG A 376 0.67 20.97 6.33
C ARG A 376 -0.03 19.63 6.18
N CYS A 377 -1.14 19.58 5.44
CA CYS A 377 -1.94 18.35 5.33
C CYS A 377 -2.41 18.12 3.89
N VAL A 378 -2.36 16.86 3.45
CA VAL A 378 -2.91 16.38 2.17
C VAL A 378 -3.82 15.19 2.47
N ILE A 379 -5.12 15.41 2.36
CA ILE A 379 -6.14 14.37 2.53
C ILE A 379 -6.75 14.07 1.17
N VAL A 380 -6.84 12.79 0.81
CA VAL A 380 -7.33 12.34 -0.49
C VAL A 380 -8.30 11.18 -0.32
N VAL A 381 -9.47 11.27 -0.93
CA VAL A 381 -10.43 10.16 -1.01
C VAL A 381 -10.53 9.72 -2.47
N ILE A 382 -10.31 8.43 -2.76
CA ILE A 382 -10.07 7.90 -4.11
C ILE A 382 -10.99 6.69 -4.38
N ARG A 383 -11.75 6.69 -5.49
CA ARG A 383 -12.50 5.52 -6.00
C ARG A 383 -11.51 4.45 -6.45
N HIS A 384 -11.81 3.17 -6.22
CA HIS A 384 -11.00 2.08 -6.78
C HIS A 384 -10.87 2.15 -8.32
N GLY A 385 -9.85 1.46 -8.85
CA GLY A 385 -9.58 1.41 -10.29
C GLY A 385 -10.53 0.48 -11.05
N ASP A 386 -10.34 0.43 -12.37
CA ASP A 386 -11.12 -0.40 -13.27
C ASP A 386 -11.13 -1.89 -12.88
N ARG A 387 -12.29 -2.53 -13.06
CA ARG A 387 -12.58 -3.88 -12.54
C ARG A 387 -13.47 -4.68 -13.48
N THR A 388 -13.27 -5.99 -13.47
CA THR A 388 -14.17 -6.92 -14.18
C THR A 388 -15.61 -6.81 -13.65
N PRO A 389 -16.65 -7.03 -14.49
CA PRO A 389 -18.05 -7.01 -14.05
C PRO A 389 -18.30 -7.99 -12.91
N LYS A 390 -19.02 -7.56 -11.86
CA LYS A 390 -19.24 -8.36 -10.65
C LYS A 390 -20.50 -9.20 -10.78
N GLN A 391 -20.36 -10.53 -10.82
CA GLN A 391 -21.48 -11.44 -11.05
C GLN A 391 -21.83 -12.30 -9.82
N LYS A 392 -23.08 -12.77 -9.81
CA LYS A 392 -23.64 -13.63 -8.76
C LYS A 392 -24.54 -14.69 -9.39
N VAL A 393 -24.25 -15.96 -9.11
CA VAL A 393 -25.10 -17.10 -9.45
C VAL A 393 -25.80 -17.58 -8.19
N LYS A 394 -27.09 -17.87 -8.30
CA LYS A 394 -27.91 -18.48 -7.25
C LYS A 394 -28.42 -19.81 -7.78
N LEU A 395 -28.11 -20.89 -7.08
CA LEU A 395 -28.52 -22.25 -7.41
C LEU A 395 -29.15 -22.89 -6.16
N LYS A 396 -30.33 -23.51 -6.31
CA LYS A 396 -30.86 -24.40 -5.28
C LYS A 396 -30.11 -25.72 -5.39
N VAL A 397 -29.75 -26.31 -4.26
CA VAL A 397 -28.91 -27.50 -4.15
C VAL A 397 -29.64 -28.50 -3.27
N THR A 398 -29.81 -29.71 -3.79
CA THR A 398 -30.46 -30.86 -3.13
C THR A 398 -29.51 -32.08 -3.07
N GLU A 399 -28.35 -31.98 -3.72
CA GLU A 399 -27.41 -33.06 -3.92
C GLU A 399 -26.56 -33.30 -2.65
N GLU A 400 -26.62 -34.52 -2.12
CA GLU A 400 -25.96 -34.88 -0.85
C GLU A 400 -24.47 -34.52 -0.80
N LYS A 401 -23.73 -34.61 -1.92
CA LYS A 401 -22.31 -34.25 -1.97
C LYS A 401 -22.06 -32.78 -1.61
N LEU A 402 -22.88 -31.87 -2.10
CA LEU A 402 -22.77 -30.43 -1.83
C LEU A 402 -23.30 -30.09 -0.43
N LEU A 403 -24.36 -30.77 0.02
CA LEU A 403 -24.89 -30.64 1.37
C LEU A 403 -23.90 -31.17 2.44
N ASN A 404 -23.17 -32.25 2.15
CA ASN A 404 -22.10 -32.77 3.00
C ASN A 404 -20.89 -31.83 3.05
N LEU A 405 -20.54 -31.14 1.96
CA LEU A 405 -19.52 -30.07 1.98
C LEU A 405 -19.94 -28.88 2.86
N MET A 406 -21.24 -28.55 2.90
CA MET A 406 -21.77 -27.53 3.82
C MET A 406 -21.47 -27.92 5.28
N LEU A 407 -21.80 -29.16 5.66
CA LEU A 407 -21.57 -29.70 7.01
C LEU A 407 -20.08 -29.84 7.36
N LYS A 408 -19.24 -30.29 6.42
CA LYS A 408 -17.78 -30.42 6.58
C LYS A 408 -17.13 -29.11 7.04
N TYR A 409 -17.58 -27.98 6.52
CA TYR A 409 -16.96 -26.67 6.74
C TYR A 409 -17.69 -25.74 7.72
N ASN A 410 -18.85 -26.12 8.27
CA ASN A 410 -19.53 -25.39 9.36
C ASN A 410 -19.49 -26.10 10.72
N GLY A 411 -18.73 -27.21 10.83
CA GLY A 411 -18.65 -27.99 12.07
C GLY A 411 -19.90 -28.83 12.34
N GLY A 412 -20.53 -29.37 11.28
CA GLY A 412 -21.67 -30.28 11.39
C GLY A 412 -22.99 -29.62 11.78
N ARG A 413 -23.13 -28.29 11.62
CA ARG A 413 -24.30 -27.51 12.06
C ARG A 413 -25.34 -27.36 10.93
N PRO A 414 -26.48 -28.09 10.93
CA PRO A 414 -27.36 -28.21 9.76
C PRO A 414 -28.04 -26.90 9.34
N ARG A 415 -28.28 -26.01 10.30
CA ARG A 415 -29.03 -24.75 10.12
C ARG A 415 -28.13 -23.52 9.92
N SER A 416 -26.81 -23.66 9.94
CA SER A 416 -25.88 -22.53 9.78
C SER A 416 -25.36 -22.39 8.35
N GLU A 417 -25.20 -21.15 7.86
CA GLU A 417 -24.61 -20.91 6.54
C GLU A 417 -23.10 -21.22 6.50
N THR A 418 -22.66 -21.87 5.43
CA THR A 418 -21.24 -22.16 5.18
C THR A 418 -20.67 -21.17 4.17
N LYS A 419 -19.56 -20.52 4.52
CA LYS A 419 -18.85 -19.56 3.65
C LYS A 419 -17.52 -20.18 3.20
N LEU A 420 -17.45 -20.60 1.94
CA LEU A 420 -16.22 -21.13 1.33
C LEU A 420 -15.41 -19.97 0.73
N LYS A 421 -14.14 -19.86 1.13
CA LYS A 421 -13.21 -18.79 0.75
C LYS A 421 -11.76 -19.24 0.53
N SER A 422 -11.33 -20.40 1.02
CA SER A 422 -9.95 -20.87 0.85
C SER A 422 -9.78 -21.68 -0.45
N ALA A 423 -8.55 -21.76 -0.96
CA ALA A 423 -8.23 -22.53 -2.16
C ALA A 423 -8.69 -23.99 -2.03
N VAL A 424 -8.41 -24.63 -0.89
CA VAL A 424 -8.82 -26.01 -0.60
C VAL A 424 -10.35 -26.15 -0.56
N GLN A 425 -11.06 -25.22 0.07
CA GLN A 425 -12.53 -25.24 0.14
C GLN A 425 -13.19 -25.09 -1.24
N LEU A 426 -12.60 -24.29 -2.13
CA LEU A 426 -13.12 -24.09 -3.49
C LEU A 426 -12.73 -25.25 -4.43
N GLN A 427 -11.59 -25.90 -4.20
CA GLN A 427 -11.19 -27.12 -4.90
C GLN A 427 -12.12 -28.29 -4.57
N ASP A 428 -12.39 -28.52 -3.29
CA ASP A 428 -13.37 -29.51 -2.81
C ASP A 428 -14.75 -29.31 -3.48
N LEU A 429 -15.19 -28.05 -3.59
CA LEU A 429 -16.45 -27.70 -4.24
C LEU A 429 -16.40 -27.98 -5.75
N LEU A 430 -15.31 -27.60 -6.42
CA LEU A 430 -15.10 -27.84 -7.84
C LEU A 430 -15.16 -29.34 -8.16
N ASP A 431 -14.48 -30.18 -7.39
CA ASP A 431 -14.46 -31.62 -7.61
C ASP A 431 -15.81 -32.28 -7.32
N ALA A 432 -16.57 -31.76 -6.35
CA ALA A 432 -17.98 -32.14 -6.17
C ALA A 432 -18.86 -31.71 -7.35
N THR A 433 -18.71 -30.49 -7.87
CA THR A 433 -19.47 -29.99 -9.03
C THR A 433 -19.13 -30.76 -10.31
N ARG A 434 -17.87 -31.09 -10.56
CA ARG A 434 -17.42 -31.91 -11.70
C ARG A 434 -18.12 -33.26 -11.79
N MET A 435 -18.46 -33.85 -10.65
CA MET A 435 -19.18 -35.12 -10.55
C MET A 435 -20.71 -35.00 -10.73
N LEU A 436 -21.24 -33.77 -10.79
CA LEU A 436 -22.68 -33.48 -10.93
C LEU A 436 -23.05 -32.88 -12.29
N VAL A 437 -22.10 -32.29 -13.02
CA VAL A 437 -22.34 -31.76 -14.37
C VAL A 437 -22.55 -32.91 -15.38
N PRO A 438 -23.69 -32.98 -16.10
CA PRO A 438 -23.92 -33.99 -17.12
C PRO A 438 -22.91 -33.89 -18.28
N ARG A 439 -22.44 -35.04 -18.80
CA ARG A 439 -21.43 -35.10 -19.87
C ARG A 439 -21.96 -34.76 -21.27
N THR A 440 -23.26 -34.72 -21.47
CA THR A 440 -23.93 -34.45 -22.75
C THR A 440 -24.94 -33.33 -22.61
N ARG A 441 -25.11 -32.49 -23.65
CA ARG A 441 -26.22 -31.52 -23.73
C ARG A 441 -27.53 -32.32 -23.92
N PRO A 442 -28.56 -32.19 -23.05
CA PRO A 442 -29.85 -32.81 -23.30
C PRO A 442 -30.51 -32.22 -24.56
N GLY A 443 -31.21 -33.06 -25.33
CA GLY A 443 -32.17 -32.59 -26.33
C GLY A 443 -33.36 -31.88 -25.65
N ARG A 444 -34.13 -31.09 -26.39
CA ARG A 444 -35.30 -30.36 -25.86
C ARG A 444 -36.60 -31.14 -26.13
N GLU A 445 -37.12 -31.94 -25.20
CA GLU A 445 -38.50 -32.47 -25.32
C GLU A 445 -39.27 -32.49 -23.97
N SER A 446 -40.20 -31.53 -23.79
CA SER A 446 -41.16 -31.35 -22.67
C SER A 446 -40.81 -30.33 -21.57
N ASP A 447 -41.85 -29.74 -20.96
CA ASP A 447 -41.75 -28.65 -19.98
C ASP A 447 -41.12 -29.07 -18.64
N SER A 448 -41.24 -30.35 -18.26
CA SER A 448 -40.58 -30.90 -17.06
C SER A 448 -39.05 -30.94 -17.18
N GLU A 449 -38.51 -31.06 -18.40
CA GLU A 449 -37.05 -31.02 -18.62
C GLU A 449 -36.48 -29.59 -18.55
N ALA A 450 -37.32 -28.55 -18.58
CA ALA A 450 -36.86 -27.16 -18.63
C ALA A 450 -36.23 -26.69 -17.31
N GLU A 451 -36.76 -27.10 -16.15
CA GLU A 451 -36.17 -26.79 -14.85
C GLU A 451 -34.84 -27.55 -14.64
N ASP A 452 -34.79 -28.83 -15.02
CA ASP A 452 -33.58 -29.65 -14.97
C ASP A 452 -32.50 -29.14 -15.95
N PHE A 453 -32.88 -28.64 -17.12
CA PHE A 453 -31.97 -28.00 -18.07
C PHE A 453 -31.38 -26.70 -17.50
N GLU A 454 -32.20 -25.83 -16.89
CA GLU A 454 -31.72 -24.59 -16.27
C GLU A 454 -30.81 -24.89 -15.05
N HIS A 455 -31.12 -25.94 -14.29
CA HIS A 455 -30.28 -26.44 -13.19
C HIS A 455 -28.91 -26.95 -13.70
N ALA A 456 -28.91 -27.77 -14.75
CA ALA A 456 -27.70 -28.26 -15.39
C ALA A 456 -26.85 -27.12 -16.02
N GLU A 457 -27.48 -26.10 -16.61
CA GLU A 457 -26.78 -24.93 -17.15
C GLU A 457 -26.13 -24.09 -16.05
N LYS A 458 -26.82 -23.88 -14.92
CA LYS A 458 -26.23 -23.23 -13.73
C LYS A 458 -25.08 -24.05 -13.12
N LEU A 459 -25.17 -25.39 -13.11
CA LEU A 459 -24.06 -26.25 -12.68
C LEU A 459 -22.84 -26.15 -13.63
N ARG A 460 -23.05 -26.08 -14.95
CA ARG A 460 -21.97 -25.79 -15.91
C ARG A 460 -21.34 -24.42 -15.65
N GLN A 461 -22.15 -23.39 -15.37
CA GLN A 461 -21.65 -22.06 -15.03
C GLN A 461 -20.82 -22.08 -13.74
N VAL A 462 -21.27 -22.78 -12.69
CA VAL A 462 -20.52 -22.95 -11.43
C VAL A 462 -19.18 -23.65 -11.69
N LYS A 463 -19.17 -24.73 -12.49
CA LYS A 463 -17.94 -25.41 -12.91
C LYS A 463 -16.99 -24.44 -13.63
N ALA A 464 -17.47 -23.75 -14.66
CA ALA A 464 -16.67 -22.81 -15.44
C ALA A 464 -16.06 -21.69 -14.58
N VAL A 465 -16.84 -21.07 -13.69
CA VAL A 465 -16.35 -20.06 -12.73
C VAL A 465 -15.31 -20.64 -11.77
N LEU A 466 -15.42 -21.91 -11.35
CA LEU A 466 -14.44 -22.51 -10.44
C LEU A 466 -13.15 -22.92 -11.16
N GLU A 467 -13.21 -23.34 -12.43
CA GLU A 467 -12.05 -23.72 -13.26
C GLU A 467 -11.32 -22.53 -13.89
N GLU A 468 -12.01 -21.41 -14.10
CA GLU A 468 -11.47 -20.13 -14.58
C GLU A 468 -10.18 -19.74 -13.83
N GLY A 469 -9.16 -19.29 -14.57
CA GLY A 469 -7.86 -18.89 -13.99
C GLY A 469 -6.96 -20.03 -13.49
N GLY A 470 -7.41 -21.29 -13.54
CA GLY A 470 -6.61 -22.50 -13.29
C GLY A 470 -6.18 -22.76 -11.84
N HIS A 471 -5.96 -21.73 -11.03
CA HIS A 471 -5.56 -21.81 -9.62
C HIS A 471 -6.32 -20.79 -8.76
N PHE A 472 -6.63 -21.17 -7.51
CA PHE A 472 -7.23 -20.27 -6.51
C PHE A 472 -6.18 -19.31 -5.88
N SER A 473 -5.37 -18.65 -6.69
CA SER A 473 -4.45 -17.59 -6.26
C SER A 473 -5.14 -16.22 -6.40
N GLY A 474 -5.09 -15.39 -5.36
CA GLY A 474 -5.80 -14.10 -5.34
C GLY A 474 -7.32 -14.28 -5.27
N ILE A 475 -7.83 -14.93 -4.21
CA ILE A 475 -9.20 -15.45 -4.17
C ILE A 475 -10.26 -14.34 -4.04
N TYR A 476 -10.92 -14.03 -5.17
CA TYR A 476 -12.13 -13.17 -5.21
C TYR A 476 -13.45 -13.97 -5.26
N ARG A 477 -13.37 -15.30 -5.37
CA ARG A 477 -14.55 -16.19 -5.40
C ARG A 477 -15.08 -16.42 -3.97
N LYS A 478 -16.35 -16.09 -3.74
CA LYS A 478 -17.03 -16.34 -2.46
C LYS A 478 -18.26 -17.19 -2.71
N VAL A 479 -18.27 -18.41 -2.17
CA VAL A 479 -19.45 -19.28 -2.17
C VAL A 479 -20.10 -19.24 -0.79
N GLN A 480 -21.40 -19.02 -0.76
CA GLN A 480 -22.22 -19.11 0.44
C GLN A 480 -23.26 -20.21 0.24
N LEU A 481 -23.26 -21.24 1.08
CA LEU A 481 -24.29 -22.26 1.14
C LEU A 481 -25.22 -21.90 2.31
N LYS A 482 -26.48 -21.56 2.00
CA LYS A 482 -27.50 -21.21 3.00
C LYS A 482 -28.56 -22.32 3.08
N PRO A 483 -28.72 -23.04 4.20
CA PRO A 483 -29.76 -24.06 4.31
C PRO A 483 -31.16 -23.44 4.15
N LEU A 484 -32.03 -24.13 3.42
CA LEU A 484 -33.43 -23.76 3.19
C LEU A 484 -34.39 -24.75 3.87
N LYS A 485 -34.08 -26.05 3.86
CA LYS A 485 -34.87 -27.10 4.52
C LYS A 485 -33.97 -28.17 5.14
N TRP A 486 -34.46 -28.81 6.20
CA TRP A 486 -33.78 -29.87 6.94
C TRP A 486 -34.79 -30.91 7.44
N VAL A 487 -34.32 -32.15 7.62
CA VAL A 487 -35.10 -33.32 8.04
C VAL A 487 -34.35 -34.01 9.18
N LYS A 488 -35.09 -34.56 10.15
CA LYS A 488 -34.52 -35.43 11.20
C LYS A 488 -34.39 -36.85 10.65
N VAL A 489 -33.18 -37.41 10.73
CA VAL A 489 -32.88 -38.78 10.31
C VAL A 489 -32.42 -39.57 11.54
N THR A 490 -33.14 -40.63 11.90
CA THR A 490 -32.73 -41.55 12.96
C THR A 490 -31.56 -42.41 12.46
N LYS A 491 -30.41 -42.32 13.13
CA LYS A 491 -29.26 -43.18 12.84
C LYS A 491 -29.49 -44.60 13.36
N SER A 492 -28.70 -45.55 12.86
CA SER A 492 -28.72 -46.96 13.29
C SER A 492 -28.31 -47.20 14.75
N ASN A 493 -27.81 -46.18 15.46
CA ASN A 493 -27.56 -46.19 16.91
C ASN A 493 -28.70 -45.57 17.74
N GLY A 494 -29.82 -45.16 17.12
CA GLY A 494 -30.99 -44.59 17.80
C GLY A 494 -30.95 -43.08 18.03
N GLU A 495 -29.87 -42.38 17.65
CA GLU A 495 -29.78 -40.93 17.77
C GLU A 495 -30.47 -40.21 16.60
N GLU A 496 -31.21 -39.13 16.88
CA GLU A 496 -31.76 -38.23 15.85
C GLU A 496 -30.69 -37.25 15.35
N GLU A 497 -30.32 -37.31 14.08
CA GLU A 497 -29.46 -36.33 13.42
C GLU A 497 -30.28 -35.44 12.48
N GLU A 498 -30.26 -34.12 12.70
CA GLU A 498 -30.79 -33.18 11.71
C GLU A 498 -29.85 -33.10 10.50
N ARG A 499 -30.39 -33.26 9.29
CA ARG A 499 -29.65 -33.11 8.03
C ARG A 499 -30.33 -32.08 7.12
N PRO A 500 -29.56 -31.21 6.45
CA PRO A 500 -30.11 -30.32 5.43
C PRO A 500 -30.51 -31.14 4.20
N VAL A 501 -31.64 -30.80 3.58
CA VAL A 501 -32.15 -31.45 2.34
C VAL A 501 -32.29 -30.48 1.17
N GLU A 502 -32.30 -29.17 1.44
CA GLU A 502 -32.28 -28.12 0.42
C GLU A 502 -31.41 -26.97 0.94
N ALA A 503 -30.52 -26.45 0.10
CA ALA A 503 -29.70 -25.27 0.38
C ALA A 503 -29.64 -24.34 -0.84
N LEU A 504 -29.54 -23.03 -0.60
CA LEU A 504 -29.24 -22.04 -1.64
C LEU A 504 -27.74 -21.82 -1.70
N MET A 505 -27.10 -22.25 -2.79
CA MET A 505 -25.74 -21.87 -3.13
C MET A 505 -25.74 -20.50 -3.81
N VAL A 506 -24.92 -19.59 -3.29
CA VAL A 506 -24.68 -18.25 -3.84
C VAL A 506 -23.19 -18.13 -4.14
N LEU A 507 -22.81 -18.27 -5.40
CA LEU A 507 -21.45 -18.06 -5.90
C LEU A 507 -21.32 -16.62 -6.41
N LYS A 508 -20.40 -15.84 -5.83
CA LYS A 508 -20.03 -14.50 -6.32
C LYS A 508 -18.62 -14.56 -6.92
N TYR A 509 -18.47 -13.96 -8.11
CA TYR A 509 -17.23 -13.90 -8.89
C TYR A 509 -17.15 -12.59 -9.69
N GLY A 510 -16.03 -12.34 -10.38
CA GLY A 510 -15.75 -11.04 -10.99
C GLY A 510 -15.56 -9.93 -9.95
N GLY A 511 -15.59 -8.67 -10.36
CA GLY A 511 -15.28 -7.53 -9.49
C GLY A 511 -13.79 -7.46 -9.12
N VAL A 512 -12.92 -8.00 -9.98
CA VAL A 512 -11.46 -8.07 -9.79
C VAL A 512 -10.80 -6.88 -10.48
N LEU A 513 -9.81 -6.25 -9.85
CA LEU A 513 -9.04 -5.15 -10.44
C LEU A 513 -8.32 -5.64 -11.72
N THR A 514 -8.52 -4.97 -12.86
CA THR A 514 -7.96 -5.36 -14.16
C THR A 514 -6.45 -5.07 -14.26
N HIS A 515 -5.82 -5.40 -15.38
CA HIS A 515 -4.47 -4.88 -15.68
C HIS A 515 -4.50 -3.36 -15.91
N ALA A 516 -5.50 -2.83 -16.61
CA ALA A 516 -5.72 -1.40 -16.81
C ALA A 516 -5.92 -0.65 -15.49
N GLY A 517 -6.81 -1.11 -14.61
CA GLY A 517 -7.06 -0.52 -13.30
C GLY A 517 -5.84 -0.52 -12.37
N ARG A 518 -4.92 -1.48 -12.54
CA ARG A 518 -3.59 -1.44 -11.88
C ARG A 518 -2.68 -0.36 -12.48
N LYS A 519 -2.61 -0.27 -13.81
CA LYS A 519 -1.79 0.72 -14.52
C LYS A 519 -2.24 2.15 -14.20
N GLN A 520 -3.54 2.44 -14.36
CA GLN A 520 -4.16 3.73 -14.03
C GLN A 520 -3.91 4.15 -12.58
N ALA A 521 -4.06 3.23 -11.61
CA ALA A 521 -3.79 3.53 -10.20
C ALA A 521 -2.31 3.86 -9.94
N GLU A 522 -1.39 3.12 -10.55
CA GLU A 522 0.06 3.39 -10.46
C GLU A 522 0.45 4.72 -11.13
N GLU A 523 -0.14 5.05 -12.28
CA GLU A 523 0.06 6.33 -12.96
C GLU A 523 -0.51 7.50 -12.18
N LEU A 524 -1.69 7.36 -11.58
CA LEU A 524 -2.25 8.37 -10.70
C LEU A 524 -1.38 8.57 -9.45
N GLY A 525 -0.83 7.49 -8.87
CA GLY A 525 0.15 7.59 -7.80
C GLY A 525 1.38 8.42 -8.21
N ARG A 526 1.91 8.17 -9.41
CA ARG A 526 3.04 8.93 -9.99
C ARG A 526 2.69 10.40 -10.26
N TYR A 527 1.46 10.70 -10.71
CA TYR A 527 0.96 12.07 -10.83
C TYR A 527 0.91 12.77 -9.45
N PHE A 528 0.35 12.11 -8.43
CA PHE A 528 0.29 12.66 -7.07
C PHE A 528 1.69 12.99 -6.52
N ARG A 529 2.67 12.10 -6.75
CA ARG A 529 4.07 12.33 -6.40
C ARG A 529 4.64 13.61 -7.02
N ASN A 530 4.34 13.86 -8.29
CA ASN A 530 4.97 14.92 -9.08
C ASN A 530 4.25 16.28 -8.97
N ASN A 531 2.95 16.29 -8.63
CA ASN A 531 2.09 17.47 -8.75
C ASN A 531 1.44 17.96 -7.44
N MET A 532 1.38 17.16 -6.38
CA MET A 532 0.61 17.53 -5.17
C MET A 532 1.39 18.28 -4.09
N TYR A 533 2.71 18.08 -4.03
CA TYR A 533 3.58 18.59 -2.97
C TYR A 533 4.43 19.77 -3.48
N PRO A 534 4.39 20.96 -2.84
CA PRO A 534 5.24 22.09 -3.20
C PRO A 534 6.65 21.96 -2.60
N GLY A 535 7.68 22.23 -3.41
CA GLY A 535 9.09 22.32 -2.97
C GLY A 535 10.02 21.23 -3.52
N GLU A 536 11.27 21.63 -3.77
CA GLU A 536 12.43 20.78 -4.13
C GLU A 536 12.23 19.71 -5.25
N GLY A 537 12.53 20.09 -6.51
CA GLY A 537 13.02 19.21 -7.59
C GLY A 537 12.36 17.81 -7.79
N THR A 538 11.51 17.70 -8.82
CA THR A 538 11.04 16.41 -9.39
C THR A 538 10.32 15.44 -8.44
N GLY A 539 10.03 15.82 -7.20
CA GLY A 539 9.59 14.87 -6.17
C GLY A 539 10.60 13.72 -6.02
N LEU A 540 11.90 14.03 -6.17
CA LEU A 540 12.86 13.00 -6.55
C LEU A 540 13.04 11.95 -5.45
N LEU A 541 13.22 12.35 -4.20
CA LEU A 541 13.37 11.39 -3.08
C LEU A 541 12.07 10.60 -2.83
N ARG A 542 12.19 9.33 -2.43
CA ARG A 542 11.02 8.53 -1.98
C ARG A 542 10.39 9.20 -0.75
N LEU A 543 9.13 9.66 -0.85
CA LEU A 543 8.40 10.36 0.24
C LEU A 543 8.56 9.65 1.59
N HIS A 544 8.38 8.32 1.59
CA HIS A 544 8.49 7.48 2.79
C HIS A 544 9.91 7.34 3.36
N SER A 545 10.95 7.44 2.53
CA SER A 545 12.37 7.35 2.94
C SER A 545 12.91 8.66 3.49
N THR A 546 12.21 9.78 3.28
CA THR A 546 12.50 11.08 3.90
C THR A 546 11.83 11.21 5.27
N TYR A 547 12.41 12.00 6.16
CA TYR A 547 11.84 12.27 7.48
C TYR A 547 10.67 13.28 7.47
N ARG A 548 10.40 13.98 6.36
CA ARG A 548 9.44 15.11 6.29
C ARG A 548 7.96 14.71 6.11
N HIS A 549 7.62 13.43 5.94
CA HIS A 549 6.29 12.97 5.55
C HIS A 549 5.72 11.89 6.50
N ASP A 550 4.52 12.13 7.04
CA ASP A 550 3.69 11.13 7.74
C ASP A 550 2.59 10.64 6.79
N LEU A 551 2.87 9.56 6.05
CA LEU A 551 1.95 8.96 5.10
C LEU A 551 1.21 7.77 5.71
N LYS A 552 -0.13 7.81 5.68
CA LYS A 552 -0.99 6.66 5.99
C LYS A 552 -1.97 6.42 4.84
N ILE A 553 -2.12 5.14 4.47
CA ILE A 553 -3.00 4.68 3.39
C ILE A 553 -4.03 3.73 3.99
N TYR A 554 -5.30 4.04 3.76
CA TYR A 554 -6.46 3.29 4.25
C TYR A 554 -7.23 2.72 3.06
N SER A 555 -7.81 1.55 3.24
CA SER A 555 -8.70 0.91 2.27
C SER A 555 -9.85 0.20 2.96
N SER A 556 -10.98 0.09 2.26
CA SER A 556 -12.08 -0.77 2.69
C SER A 556 -11.71 -2.27 2.63
N ASP A 557 -12.56 -3.15 3.16
CA ASP A 557 -12.27 -4.60 3.14
C ASP A 557 -12.42 -5.25 1.75
N GLU A 558 -12.87 -4.49 0.74
CA GLU A 558 -13.01 -4.98 -0.63
C GLU A 558 -11.65 -5.16 -1.33
N GLY A 559 -11.34 -6.38 -1.74
CA GLY A 559 -10.03 -6.72 -2.32
C GLY A 559 -9.60 -5.90 -3.54
N ARG A 560 -10.54 -5.43 -4.39
CA ARG A 560 -10.21 -4.52 -5.52
C ARG A 560 -9.79 -3.12 -5.06
N VAL A 561 -10.38 -2.64 -3.96
CA VAL A 561 -10.06 -1.34 -3.34
C VAL A 561 -8.66 -1.42 -2.71
N GLN A 562 -8.39 -2.50 -1.99
CA GLN A 562 -7.06 -2.86 -1.47
C GLN A 562 -5.98 -2.92 -2.57
N MET A 563 -6.23 -3.66 -3.66
CA MET A 563 -5.25 -3.74 -4.75
C MET A 563 -5.07 -2.40 -5.50
N SER A 564 -6.10 -1.56 -5.56
CA SER A 564 -5.99 -0.18 -6.10
C SER A 564 -5.09 0.67 -5.22
N ALA A 565 -5.30 0.61 -3.89
CA ALA A 565 -4.48 1.32 -2.91
C ALA A 565 -3.01 0.90 -3.00
N ALA A 566 -2.74 -0.40 -3.16
CA ALA A 566 -1.38 -0.93 -3.32
C ALA A 566 -0.73 -0.50 -4.65
N ALA A 567 -1.49 -0.49 -5.76
CA ALA A 567 -0.99 -0.01 -7.06
C ALA A 567 -0.69 1.50 -7.04
N PHE A 568 -1.57 2.31 -6.45
CA PHE A 568 -1.31 3.73 -6.24
C PHE A 568 -0.12 3.97 -5.33
N ALA A 569 -0.03 3.25 -4.21
CA ALA A 569 1.11 3.35 -3.29
C ALA A 569 2.43 3.01 -4.00
N LYS A 570 2.42 2.02 -4.90
CA LYS A 570 3.57 1.68 -5.75
C LYS A 570 4.00 2.86 -6.62
N GLY A 571 3.08 3.54 -7.29
CA GLY A 571 3.37 4.71 -8.12
C GLY A 571 3.81 5.94 -7.32
N LEU A 572 3.08 6.27 -6.26
CA LEU A 572 3.35 7.40 -5.37
C LEU A 572 4.76 7.31 -4.76
N LEU A 573 5.09 6.14 -4.23
CA LEU A 573 6.34 5.89 -3.53
C LEU A 573 7.45 5.37 -4.45
N ASP A 574 7.16 5.22 -5.74
CA ASP A 574 8.04 4.70 -6.78
C ASP A 574 8.72 3.38 -6.33
N LEU A 575 7.88 2.37 -6.05
CA LEU A 575 8.28 1.08 -5.49
C LEU A 575 8.42 0.02 -6.57
N GLU A 576 9.39 -0.88 -6.36
CA GLU A 576 9.67 -2.00 -7.26
C GLU A 576 9.08 -3.29 -6.66
N GLY A 577 8.58 -4.20 -7.51
CA GLY A 577 8.06 -5.52 -7.09
C GLY A 577 6.55 -5.69 -7.20
N GLN A 578 6.05 -6.78 -6.60
CA GLN A 578 4.63 -7.19 -6.66
C GLN A 578 3.75 -6.39 -5.70
N LEU A 579 2.47 -6.24 -6.04
CA LEU A 579 1.50 -5.47 -5.23
C LEU A 579 1.14 -6.12 -3.89
N THR A 580 1.16 -7.45 -3.76
CA THR A 580 0.81 -8.14 -2.50
C THR A 580 1.75 -7.76 -1.32
N PRO A 581 3.09 -7.76 -1.47
CA PRO A 581 4.02 -7.11 -0.55
C PRO A 581 3.59 -5.71 -0.09
N ILE A 582 3.26 -4.85 -1.06
CA ILE A 582 2.94 -3.43 -0.85
C ILE A 582 1.63 -3.29 -0.08
N LEU A 583 0.61 -4.08 -0.45
CA LEU A 583 -0.67 -4.14 0.24
C LEU A 583 -0.50 -4.46 1.73
N VAL A 584 0.27 -5.50 2.05
CA VAL A 584 0.46 -5.97 3.44
C VAL A 584 1.29 -4.98 4.27
N SER A 585 2.29 -4.32 3.68
CA SER A 585 3.15 -3.40 4.44
C SER A 585 2.61 -1.97 4.54
N LEU A 586 1.81 -1.50 3.58
CA LEU A 586 1.51 -0.06 3.44
C LEU A 586 0.05 0.31 3.68
N VAL A 587 -0.88 -0.62 3.44
CA VAL A 587 -2.31 -0.31 3.38
C VAL A 587 -3.02 -0.87 4.60
N SER A 588 -3.49 0.04 5.45
CA SER A 588 -4.31 -0.27 6.61
C SER A 588 -5.76 -0.55 6.18
N LYS A 589 -6.40 -1.52 6.83
CA LYS A 589 -7.80 -1.89 6.54
C LYS A 589 -8.69 -1.29 7.61
N ASP A 590 -9.68 -0.53 7.18
CA ASP A 590 -10.69 0.05 8.06
C ASP A 590 -12.07 -0.04 7.41
N SER A 591 -12.65 -1.23 7.47
CA SER A 591 -14.03 -1.47 7.05
C SER A 591 -15.05 -0.77 7.93
N SER A 592 -14.67 -0.41 9.16
CA SER A 592 -15.54 0.35 10.06
C SER A 592 -15.81 1.77 9.55
N MET A 593 -14.83 2.38 8.88
CA MET A 593 -14.92 3.72 8.30
C MET A 593 -15.39 3.71 6.83
N LEU A 594 -15.06 2.67 6.05
CA LEU A 594 -15.16 2.68 4.58
C LEU A 594 -16.09 1.62 3.95
N ASP A 595 -16.87 0.85 4.74
CA ASP A 595 -17.87 -0.11 4.23
C ASP A 595 -19.31 0.13 4.79
N GLY A 596 -19.56 1.27 5.43
CA GLY A 596 -20.76 1.57 6.26
C GLY A 596 -22.09 1.86 5.53
N LEU A 597 -22.47 1.07 4.52
CA LEU A 597 -23.69 1.28 3.71
C LEU A 597 -25.03 1.01 4.44
N ASP A 598 -25.03 0.16 5.47
CA ASP A 598 -26.26 -0.38 6.07
C ASP A 598 -27.17 0.68 6.73
N ASN A 599 -26.65 1.89 6.99
CA ASN A 599 -27.37 2.97 7.67
C ASN A 599 -28.30 3.81 6.76
N ALA A 600 -28.18 3.67 5.43
CA ALA A 600 -28.85 4.54 4.44
C ALA A 600 -29.68 3.79 3.39
N SER A 601 -29.81 2.46 3.50
CA SER A 601 -30.51 1.63 2.50
C SER A 601 -31.96 2.05 2.29
N THR A 602 -32.71 2.35 3.35
CA THR A 602 -34.11 2.78 3.27
C THR A 602 -34.28 4.05 2.43
N GLU A 603 -33.50 5.10 2.69
CA GLU A 603 -33.59 6.34 1.91
C GLU A 603 -33.12 6.16 0.45
N MET A 604 -32.17 5.26 0.20
CA MET A 604 -31.76 4.91 -1.17
C MET A 604 -32.84 4.13 -1.92
N ASP A 605 -33.52 3.19 -1.25
CA ASP A 605 -34.63 2.43 -1.83
C ASP A 605 -35.84 3.34 -2.13
N GLU A 606 -36.13 4.33 -1.26
CA GLU A 606 -37.10 5.40 -1.52
C GLU A 606 -36.71 6.24 -2.75
N ALA A 607 -35.45 6.67 -2.86
CA ALA A 607 -34.94 7.42 -4.01
C ALA A 607 -35.08 6.61 -5.32
N LYS A 608 -34.71 5.32 -5.30
CA LYS A 608 -34.83 4.40 -6.44
C LYS A 608 -36.28 4.14 -6.84
N ALA A 609 -37.19 4.01 -5.87
CA ALA A 609 -38.62 3.89 -6.15
C ALA A 609 -39.16 5.13 -6.87
N ARG A 610 -38.85 6.33 -6.35
CA ARG A 610 -39.28 7.59 -6.97
C ARG A 610 -38.65 7.84 -8.34
N LEU A 611 -37.38 7.46 -8.51
CA LEU A 611 -36.68 7.50 -9.80
C LEU A 611 -37.36 6.61 -10.86
N ASN A 612 -37.84 5.42 -10.46
CA ASN A 612 -38.60 4.51 -11.32
C ASN A 612 -39.92 5.15 -11.79
N GLU A 613 -40.64 5.82 -10.89
CA GLU A 613 -41.85 6.58 -11.22
C GLU A 613 -41.58 7.72 -12.22
N ILE A 614 -40.50 8.50 -12.05
CA ILE A 614 -40.16 9.59 -12.99
C ILE A 614 -39.87 9.06 -14.40
N ILE A 615 -39.07 7.99 -14.51
CA ILE A 615 -38.67 7.42 -15.80
C ILE A 615 -39.85 6.74 -16.50
N THR A 616 -40.72 6.05 -15.76
CA THR A 616 -41.84 5.28 -16.35
C THR A 616 -43.09 6.09 -16.63
N LEU A 617 -43.38 7.17 -15.88
CA LEU A 617 -44.55 8.03 -16.09
C LEU A 617 -44.35 9.10 -17.18
N GLY A 618 -43.14 9.25 -17.71
CA GLY A 618 -42.83 10.01 -18.93
C GLY A 618 -43.18 11.51 -18.84
N GLY A 619 -42.35 12.30 -18.15
CA GLY A 619 -42.30 13.77 -18.26
C GLY A 619 -43.51 14.58 -17.76
N LYS A 620 -44.69 13.99 -17.55
CA LYS A 620 -45.93 14.70 -17.19
C LYS A 620 -45.96 15.34 -15.80
N ILE A 621 -44.91 15.15 -14.99
CA ILE A 621 -44.77 15.73 -13.64
C ILE A 621 -43.82 16.95 -13.64
N ALA A 622 -43.05 17.20 -14.71
CA ALA A 622 -41.92 18.13 -14.70
C ALA A 622 -42.27 19.64 -14.71
N HIS A 623 -43.55 20.02 -14.83
CA HIS A 623 -43.96 21.43 -14.91
C HIS A 623 -45.16 21.77 -14.00
N SER A 624 -44.92 21.80 -12.69
CA SER A 624 -45.77 22.53 -11.74
C SER A 624 -44.97 23.17 -10.61
N ASN A 625 -44.11 24.13 -10.95
CA ASN A 625 -43.94 25.42 -10.24
C ASN A 625 -42.91 26.29 -10.98
N GLY A 626 -43.29 27.54 -11.27
CA GLY A 626 -42.42 28.50 -11.93
C GLY A 626 -41.61 29.33 -10.93
N SER A 627 -40.54 28.76 -10.39
CA SER A 627 -39.46 29.49 -9.70
C SER A 627 -38.14 29.32 -10.46
N ALA A 628 -37.25 30.31 -10.38
CA ALA A 628 -35.94 30.29 -11.03
C ALA A 628 -34.93 29.45 -10.22
N GLU A 629 -35.23 28.18 -9.97
CA GLU A 629 -34.33 27.25 -9.30
C GLU A 629 -33.28 26.68 -10.27
N SER A 630 -32.04 26.51 -9.78
CA SER A 630 -30.93 26.04 -10.61
C SER A 630 -31.13 24.59 -11.06
N PRO A 631 -30.61 24.16 -12.23
CA PRO A 631 -30.90 22.83 -12.82
C PRO A 631 -30.55 21.60 -11.97
N TRP A 632 -29.72 21.75 -10.93
CA TRP A 632 -29.36 20.69 -9.98
C TRP A 632 -30.26 20.64 -8.73
N MET A 633 -31.23 21.54 -8.59
CA MET A 633 -32.18 21.58 -7.48
C MET A 633 -33.40 20.69 -7.70
N THR A 634 -33.70 20.33 -8.96
CA THR A 634 -34.90 19.59 -9.36
C THR A 634 -34.79 18.09 -9.10
N ASP A 635 -35.92 17.46 -8.78
CA ASP A 635 -36.05 16.00 -8.69
C ASP A 635 -35.61 15.33 -10.00
N GLY A 636 -34.65 14.40 -9.92
CA GLY A 636 -34.21 13.61 -11.08
C GLY A 636 -33.31 14.37 -12.06
N ALA A 637 -32.67 15.46 -11.62
CA ALA A 637 -31.70 16.21 -12.41
C ALA A 637 -30.67 15.29 -13.10
N GLY A 638 -30.45 15.50 -14.41
CA GLY A 638 -29.57 14.68 -15.25
C GLY A 638 -30.30 13.63 -16.10
N LEU A 639 -31.56 13.30 -15.82
CA LEU A 639 -32.34 12.39 -16.68
C LEU A 639 -32.69 13.02 -18.05
N PRO A 640 -32.61 12.25 -19.16
CA PRO A 640 -33.02 12.73 -20.47
C PRO A 640 -34.55 12.78 -20.58
N SER A 641 -35.09 13.78 -21.29
CA SER A 641 -36.53 13.99 -21.44
C SER A 641 -37.28 12.86 -22.15
N ASN A 642 -36.56 12.04 -22.93
CA ASN A 642 -37.06 10.86 -23.63
C ASN A 642 -36.64 9.53 -22.95
N ALA A 643 -36.36 9.52 -21.64
CA ALA A 643 -35.92 8.32 -20.91
C ALA A 643 -36.86 7.11 -21.08
N SER A 644 -38.18 7.35 -21.16
CA SER A 644 -39.20 6.31 -21.42
C SER A 644 -38.99 5.59 -22.76
N ASP A 645 -38.54 6.32 -23.78
CA ASP A 645 -38.40 5.82 -25.15
C ASP A 645 -37.05 5.12 -25.35
N LEU A 646 -36.06 5.49 -24.54
CA LEU A 646 -34.75 4.83 -24.48
C LEU A 646 -34.82 3.44 -23.82
N LEU A 647 -35.75 3.20 -22.87
CA LEU A 647 -35.88 1.90 -22.19
C LEU A 647 -36.17 0.72 -23.16
N PRO A 648 -37.16 0.77 -24.06
CA PRO A 648 -37.34 -0.28 -25.09
C PRO A 648 -36.11 -0.45 -26.00
N LYS A 649 -35.44 0.65 -26.34
CA LYS A 649 -34.22 0.62 -27.18
C LYS A 649 -33.07 -0.11 -26.46
N LEU A 650 -32.86 0.17 -25.18
CA LEU A 650 -31.87 -0.48 -24.32
C LEU A 650 -32.09 -1.99 -24.26
N VAL A 651 -33.34 -2.45 -24.06
CA VAL A 651 -33.69 -3.88 -24.03
C VAL A 651 -33.46 -4.54 -25.39
N LYS A 652 -33.86 -3.89 -26.49
CA LYS A 652 -33.66 -4.41 -27.86
C LYS A 652 -32.18 -4.60 -28.18
N LEU A 653 -31.34 -3.63 -27.84
CA LEU A 653 -29.90 -3.68 -28.08
C LEU A 653 -29.20 -4.69 -27.17
N THR A 654 -29.58 -4.77 -25.88
CA THR A 654 -29.10 -5.81 -24.95
C THR A 654 -29.39 -7.22 -25.49
N LYS A 655 -30.58 -7.44 -26.06
CA LYS A 655 -30.93 -8.72 -26.73
C LYS A 655 -30.06 -8.99 -27.97
N LYS A 656 -29.75 -7.97 -28.79
CA LYS A 656 -28.87 -8.13 -29.96
C LYS A 656 -27.45 -8.55 -29.55
N VAL A 657 -26.89 -7.94 -28.50
CA VAL A 657 -25.56 -8.31 -27.98
C VAL A 657 -25.59 -9.72 -27.39
N THR A 658 -26.64 -10.05 -26.61
CA THR A 658 -26.75 -11.37 -25.96
C THR A 658 -26.79 -12.53 -26.97
N GLU A 659 -27.51 -12.41 -28.10
CA GLU A 659 -27.57 -13.50 -29.09
C GLU A 659 -26.25 -13.64 -29.89
N GLN A 660 -25.50 -12.55 -30.11
CA GLN A 660 -24.15 -12.64 -30.71
C GLN A 660 -23.19 -13.41 -29.81
N VAL A 661 -23.11 -13.05 -28.52
CA VAL A 661 -22.26 -13.74 -27.54
C VAL A 661 -22.70 -15.20 -27.35
N ARG A 662 -23.99 -15.50 -27.54
CA ARG A 662 -24.53 -16.86 -27.52
C ARG A 662 -24.04 -17.72 -28.69
N CYS A 663 -23.82 -17.15 -29.87
CA CYS A 663 -23.21 -17.87 -30.99
C CYS A 663 -21.75 -18.22 -30.66
N LEU A 664 -20.95 -17.22 -30.26
CA LEU A 664 -19.55 -17.44 -29.85
C LEU A 664 -19.41 -18.51 -28.76
N ALA A 665 -20.34 -18.55 -27.80
CA ALA A 665 -20.38 -19.55 -26.72
C ALA A 665 -20.85 -20.96 -27.16
N LYS A 666 -21.49 -21.10 -28.33
CA LYS A 666 -21.78 -22.41 -28.95
C LYS A 666 -20.56 -22.92 -29.70
N ASP A 667 -19.95 -22.05 -30.50
CA ASP A 667 -18.84 -22.35 -31.39
C ASP A 667 -17.61 -22.86 -30.59
N GLU A 668 -17.26 -22.17 -29.48
CA GLU A 668 -16.26 -22.63 -28.49
C GLU A 668 -16.58 -24.05 -27.96
N GLY A 669 -17.87 -24.38 -27.80
CA GLY A 669 -18.31 -25.68 -27.33
C GLY A 669 -18.25 -26.79 -28.38
N GLU A 670 -18.25 -26.46 -29.67
CA GLU A 670 -18.22 -27.40 -30.79
C GLU A 670 -16.78 -27.74 -31.18
N GLU A 671 -15.88 -26.75 -31.26
CA GLU A 671 -14.43 -26.97 -31.46
C GLU A 671 -13.80 -27.82 -30.33
N ILE A 672 -14.19 -27.59 -29.08
CA ILE A 672 -13.71 -28.39 -27.94
C ILE A 672 -14.21 -29.84 -28.05
N THR A 673 -15.42 -30.09 -28.56
CA THR A 673 -15.90 -31.48 -28.75
C THR A 673 -15.21 -32.22 -29.90
N GLU A 674 -14.81 -31.54 -30.97
CA GLU A 674 -14.02 -32.17 -32.04
C GLU A 674 -12.58 -32.46 -31.58
N THR A 675 -11.95 -31.54 -30.86
CA THR A 675 -10.57 -31.69 -30.37
C THR A 675 -10.46 -32.76 -29.25
N SER A 676 -11.52 -32.96 -28.45
CA SER A 676 -11.50 -33.86 -27.29
C SER A 676 -11.50 -35.37 -27.62
N LEU A 677 -11.57 -35.79 -28.89
CA LEU A 677 -11.72 -37.21 -29.24
C LEU A 677 -10.43 -38.04 -29.15
N TYR A 678 -9.24 -37.44 -29.13
CA TYR A 678 -7.97 -38.18 -29.10
C TYR A 678 -6.89 -37.67 -28.13
N ASP A 679 -6.99 -36.44 -27.59
CA ASP A 679 -5.92 -35.89 -26.76
C ASP A 679 -6.01 -36.26 -25.27
N ILE A 680 -4.94 -36.88 -24.79
CA ILE A 680 -4.63 -37.04 -23.37
C ILE A 680 -4.49 -35.64 -22.78
N ILE A 681 -5.30 -35.32 -21.75
CA ILE A 681 -5.23 -34.06 -21.00
C ILE A 681 -3.76 -33.75 -20.66
N PRO A 682 -3.16 -32.69 -21.22
CA PRO A 682 -1.76 -32.38 -20.96
C PRO A 682 -1.57 -32.13 -19.46
N PRO A 683 -0.47 -32.62 -18.85
CA PRO A 683 -0.15 -32.27 -17.48
C PRO A 683 -0.03 -30.75 -17.37
N TYR A 684 -0.83 -30.21 -16.47
CA TYR A 684 -0.88 -28.79 -16.10
C TYR A 684 0.51 -28.13 -16.06
N ASP A 685 0.75 -27.18 -16.98
CA ASP A 685 2.01 -26.44 -17.06
C ASP A 685 2.08 -25.36 -15.96
N GLN A 686 2.79 -25.69 -14.87
CA GLN A 686 3.07 -24.78 -13.76
C GLN A 686 3.76 -23.47 -14.21
N ALA A 687 4.44 -23.44 -15.36
CA ALA A 687 5.11 -22.23 -15.86
C ALA A 687 4.16 -21.19 -16.47
N LYS A 688 2.92 -21.56 -16.83
CA LYS A 688 1.91 -20.63 -17.39
C LYS A 688 1.09 -19.86 -16.35
N ALA A 689 1.05 -20.31 -15.09
CA ALA A 689 0.11 -19.78 -14.09
C ALA A 689 0.69 -18.79 -13.06
N LEU A 690 1.99 -18.52 -13.10
CA LEU A 690 2.64 -17.59 -12.17
C LEU A 690 2.58 -16.13 -12.66
N GLY A 691 1.40 -15.52 -12.52
CA GLY A 691 1.25 -14.07 -12.34
C GLY A 691 1.81 -13.15 -13.43
N LYS A 692 1.89 -13.60 -14.69
CA LYS A 692 2.25 -12.71 -15.80
C LYS A 692 1.16 -11.66 -16.01
N THR A 693 1.55 -10.39 -16.13
CA THR A 693 0.68 -9.29 -16.56
C THR A 693 0.11 -9.50 -17.96
N ASN A 694 0.77 -10.31 -18.77
CA ASN A 694 0.49 -10.51 -20.19
C ASN A 694 -0.58 -11.59 -20.48
N ILE A 695 -1.15 -12.22 -19.44
CA ILE A 695 -2.16 -13.29 -19.62
C ILE A 695 -3.38 -12.80 -20.40
N ASP A 696 -3.82 -11.56 -20.14
CA ASP A 696 -4.93 -10.98 -20.89
C ASP A 696 -4.52 -10.71 -22.35
N VAL A 697 -3.32 -10.16 -22.60
CA VAL A 697 -2.78 -9.88 -23.94
C VAL A 697 -2.70 -11.15 -24.80
N ASP A 698 -2.16 -12.24 -24.25
CA ASP A 698 -2.06 -13.54 -24.94
C ASP A 698 -3.45 -14.11 -25.27
N ARG A 699 -4.47 -13.84 -24.45
CA ARG A 699 -5.88 -14.25 -24.68
C ARG A 699 -6.58 -13.41 -25.75
N ILE A 700 -6.38 -12.09 -25.71
CA ILE A 700 -6.95 -11.15 -26.69
C ILE A 700 -6.38 -11.46 -28.08
N ALA A 701 -5.08 -11.72 -28.18
CA ALA A 701 -4.44 -12.17 -29.42
C ALA A 701 -4.97 -13.53 -29.93
N ALA A 702 -5.49 -14.38 -29.03
CA ALA A 702 -6.17 -15.63 -29.36
C ALA A 702 -7.69 -15.48 -29.58
N GLY A 703 -8.22 -14.24 -29.66
CA GLY A 703 -9.65 -13.98 -29.88
C GLY A 703 -10.56 -14.23 -28.67
N LEU A 704 -10.00 -14.53 -27.49
CA LEU A 704 -10.77 -14.85 -26.28
C LEU A 704 -11.11 -13.59 -25.46
N PRO A 705 -12.16 -13.63 -24.61
CA PRO A 705 -12.48 -12.50 -23.73
C PRO A 705 -11.38 -12.22 -22.68
N CYS A 706 -11.20 -10.94 -22.38
CA CYS A 706 -10.28 -10.39 -21.40
C CYS A 706 -10.74 -10.63 -19.94
N GLY A 707 -9.78 -10.66 -18.99
CA GLY A 707 -10.07 -10.80 -17.56
C GLY A 707 -10.29 -12.24 -17.14
N SER A 708 -9.80 -13.20 -17.94
CA SER A 708 -10.03 -14.65 -17.84
C SER A 708 -11.47 -15.13 -18.08
N GLU A 709 -12.42 -14.25 -18.42
CA GLU A 709 -13.79 -14.64 -18.78
C GLU A 709 -13.79 -15.52 -20.05
N GLY A 710 -14.61 -16.58 -20.10
CA GLY A 710 -14.85 -17.39 -21.30
C GLY A 710 -16.21 -17.07 -21.92
N PHE A 711 -16.45 -17.44 -23.18
CA PHE A 711 -17.69 -17.03 -23.87
C PHE A 711 -18.96 -17.53 -23.18
N LEU A 712 -18.93 -18.71 -22.57
CA LEU A 712 -20.04 -19.21 -21.73
C LEU A 712 -20.36 -18.27 -20.55
N LEU A 713 -19.34 -17.70 -19.90
CA LEU A 713 -19.53 -16.79 -18.76
C LEU A 713 -19.99 -15.41 -19.23
N MET A 714 -19.43 -14.92 -20.35
CA MET A 714 -19.83 -13.69 -21.01
C MET A 714 -21.31 -13.75 -21.45
N TYR A 715 -21.73 -14.86 -22.07
CA TYR A 715 -23.13 -15.11 -22.43
C TYR A 715 -24.02 -15.15 -21.18
N ALA A 716 -23.63 -15.85 -20.12
CA ALA A 716 -24.42 -15.93 -18.89
C ALA A 716 -24.53 -14.56 -18.18
N ARG A 717 -23.53 -13.68 -18.30
CA ARG A 717 -23.58 -12.28 -17.86
C ARG A 717 -24.60 -11.49 -18.67
N TRP A 718 -24.49 -11.47 -19.99
CA TRP A 718 -25.42 -10.74 -20.88
C TRP A 718 -26.85 -11.26 -20.78
N LYS A 719 -27.05 -12.59 -20.74
CA LYS A 719 -28.38 -13.20 -20.60
C LYS A 719 -29.04 -12.92 -19.26
N LYS A 720 -28.25 -12.79 -18.19
CA LYS A 720 -28.74 -12.32 -16.90
C LYS A 720 -29.21 -10.87 -16.98
N LEU A 721 -28.43 -9.96 -17.58
CA LEU A 721 -28.81 -8.56 -17.74
C LEU A 721 -30.08 -8.41 -18.57
N GLU A 722 -30.19 -9.14 -19.69
CA GLU A 722 -31.39 -9.19 -20.53
C GLU A 722 -32.66 -9.53 -19.74
N ARG A 723 -32.59 -10.58 -18.91
CA ARG A 723 -33.72 -11.06 -18.09
C ARG A 723 -34.03 -10.15 -16.90
N ASP A 724 -33.00 -9.65 -16.24
CA ASP A 724 -33.15 -8.88 -15.00
C ASP A 724 -33.59 -7.43 -15.32
N LEU A 725 -33.20 -6.86 -16.48
CA LEU A 725 -33.59 -5.51 -16.95
C LEU A 725 -35.08 -5.38 -17.33
N TYR A 726 -35.68 -6.42 -17.94
CA TYR A 726 -37.06 -6.35 -18.43
C TYR A 726 -37.83 -7.66 -18.23
N ASN A 727 -38.92 -7.58 -17.47
CA ASN A 727 -39.78 -8.71 -17.18
C ASN A 727 -40.93 -8.83 -18.20
N GLU A 728 -40.73 -9.63 -19.24
CA GLU A 728 -41.71 -9.84 -20.32
C GLU A 728 -43.09 -10.30 -19.83
N ARG A 729 -43.16 -11.06 -18.72
CA ARG A 729 -44.43 -11.56 -18.15
C ARG A 729 -45.24 -10.49 -17.41
N LYS A 730 -44.60 -9.37 -17.04
CA LYS A 730 -45.19 -8.28 -16.25
C LYS A 730 -45.17 -6.93 -16.93
N ASP A 731 -44.63 -6.86 -18.16
CA ASP A 731 -44.39 -5.62 -18.92
C ASP A 731 -43.76 -4.52 -18.04
N ARG A 732 -42.66 -4.87 -17.36
CA ARG A 732 -42.02 -3.99 -16.37
C ARG A 732 -40.50 -3.98 -16.51
N PHE A 733 -39.96 -2.78 -16.57
CA PHE A 733 -38.52 -2.50 -16.53
C PHE A 733 -38.00 -2.44 -15.08
N ASP A 734 -36.81 -2.96 -14.85
CA ASP A 734 -36.04 -2.75 -13.63
C ASP A 734 -34.89 -1.77 -13.91
N ILE A 735 -35.15 -0.48 -13.64
CA ILE A 735 -34.17 0.59 -13.86
C ILE A 735 -32.89 0.42 -13.02
N THR A 736 -32.92 -0.38 -11.94
CA THR A 736 -31.74 -0.62 -11.09
C THR A 736 -30.68 -1.46 -11.80
N GLN A 737 -31.00 -2.05 -12.96
CA GLN A 737 -30.06 -2.77 -13.81
C GLN A 737 -29.41 -1.89 -14.89
N ILE A 738 -29.81 -0.62 -15.03
CA ILE A 738 -29.18 0.32 -15.98
C ILE A 738 -27.68 0.52 -15.67
N PRO A 739 -27.25 0.73 -14.41
CA PRO A 739 -25.82 0.81 -14.08
C PRO A 739 -25.07 -0.49 -14.38
N ASP A 740 -25.66 -1.66 -14.07
CA ASP A 740 -25.05 -2.98 -14.36
C ASP A 740 -24.88 -3.24 -15.88
N VAL A 741 -25.82 -2.75 -16.71
CA VAL A 741 -25.73 -2.79 -18.18
C VAL A 741 -24.66 -1.82 -18.67
N TYR A 742 -24.65 -0.58 -18.19
CA TYR A 742 -23.66 0.43 -18.55
C TYR A 742 -22.22 0.00 -18.23
N ASP A 743 -21.98 -0.46 -16.99
CA ASP A 743 -20.70 -1.07 -16.54
C ASP A 743 -20.24 -2.19 -17.51
N SER A 744 -21.19 -3.02 -17.96
CA SER A 744 -20.90 -4.16 -18.84
C SER A 744 -20.60 -3.74 -20.28
N CYS A 745 -21.31 -2.73 -20.81
CA CYS A 745 -21.02 -2.15 -22.12
C CYS A 745 -19.63 -1.52 -22.14
N LYS A 746 -19.34 -0.70 -21.13
CA LYS A 746 -18.08 0.00 -20.93
C LYS A 746 -16.89 -0.95 -20.80
N TYR A 747 -17.04 -2.02 -20.02
CA TYR A 747 -16.02 -3.07 -19.91
C TYR A 747 -15.81 -3.79 -21.24
N ASP A 748 -16.88 -4.15 -21.96
CA ASP A 748 -16.74 -4.89 -23.22
C ASP A 748 -16.22 -4.01 -24.37
N LEU A 749 -16.52 -2.71 -24.40
CA LEU A 749 -15.90 -1.77 -25.34
C LEU A 749 -14.41 -1.53 -25.04
N LEU A 750 -14.04 -1.38 -23.78
CA LEU A 750 -12.64 -1.12 -23.40
C LEU A 750 -11.77 -2.37 -23.50
N HIS A 751 -12.30 -3.54 -23.12
CA HIS A 751 -11.52 -4.77 -22.96
C HIS A 751 -11.81 -5.89 -23.96
N ASN A 752 -12.94 -5.82 -24.67
CA ASN A 752 -13.38 -6.85 -25.59
C ASN A 752 -13.72 -6.29 -26.99
N ALA A 753 -13.19 -5.11 -27.36
CA ALA A 753 -13.37 -4.48 -28.67
C ALA A 753 -13.02 -5.43 -29.85
N HIS A 754 -12.02 -6.30 -29.66
CA HIS A 754 -11.60 -7.30 -30.65
C HIS A 754 -12.68 -8.31 -31.02
N LEU A 755 -13.73 -8.46 -30.21
CA LEU A 755 -14.88 -9.31 -30.52
C LEU A 755 -15.86 -8.68 -31.54
N ASN A 756 -15.71 -7.38 -31.85
CA ASN A 756 -16.50 -6.67 -32.88
C ASN A 756 -18.03 -6.85 -32.75
N LEU A 757 -18.56 -6.81 -31.52
CA LEU A 757 -20.00 -7.05 -31.24
C LEU A 757 -20.88 -5.93 -31.81
N GLU A 758 -21.66 -6.23 -32.85
CA GLU A 758 -22.44 -5.22 -33.56
C GLU A 758 -23.49 -4.55 -32.67
N GLY A 759 -23.46 -3.22 -32.62
CA GLY A 759 -24.43 -2.41 -31.86
C GLY A 759 -24.08 -2.27 -30.38
N LEU A 760 -22.90 -2.73 -29.95
CA LEU A 760 -22.39 -2.47 -28.60
C LEU A 760 -22.16 -0.97 -28.35
N ASP A 761 -21.67 -0.23 -29.35
CA ASP A 761 -21.49 1.24 -29.25
C ASP A 761 -22.83 1.97 -29.09
N GLU A 762 -23.84 1.57 -29.87
CA GLU A 762 -25.19 2.14 -29.77
C GLU A 762 -25.84 1.78 -28.43
N LEU A 763 -25.59 0.56 -27.92
CA LEU A 763 -26.04 0.15 -26.60
C LEU A 763 -25.37 0.97 -25.49
N PHE A 764 -24.05 1.19 -25.58
CA PHE A 764 -23.30 2.01 -24.65
C PHE A 764 -23.83 3.44 -24.62
N GLN A 765 -24.02 4.10 -25.76
CA GLN A 765 -24.58 5.46 -25.82
C GLN A 765 -25.97 5.56 -25.18
N VAL A 766 -26.85 4.59 -25.43
CA VAL A 766 -28.20 4.55 -24.81
C VAL A 766 -28.11 4.27 -23.30
N ALA A 767 -27.22 3.38 -22.88
CA ALA A 767 -27.00 3.05 -21.47
C ALA A 767 -26.40 4.24 -20.71
N GLN A 768 -25.42 4.94 -21.30
CA GLN A 768 -24.76 6.13 -20.75
C GLN A 768 -25.78 7.25 -20.51
N LEU A 769 -26.59 7.61 -21.52
CA LEU A 769 -27.62 8.66 -21.38
C LEU A 769 -28.63 8.39 -20.25
N LEU A 770 -28.92 7.12 -19.96
CA LEU A 770 -29.77 6.74 -18.83
C LEU A 770 -28.97 6.69 -17.51
N ALA A 771 -27.76 6.14 -17.51
CA ALA A 771 -26.87 6.02 -16.35
C ALA A 771 -26.45 7.39 -15.79
N ASP A 772 -26.19 8.36 -16.66
CA ASP A 772 -25.91 9.78 -16.37
C ASP A 772 -26.94 10.39 -15.40
N GLY A 773 -28.22 10.03 -15.57
CA GLY A 773 -29.32 10.47 -14.71
C GLY A 773 -29.69 9.47 -13.60
N VAL A 774 -29.45 8.17 -13.79
CA VAL A 774 -29.79 7.14 -12.79
C VAL A 774 -28.78 7.10 -11.65
N ILE A 775 -27.48 6.97 -11.95
CA ILE A 775 -26.43 6.74 -10.94
C ILE A 775 -26.38 7.87 -9.90
N PRO A 776 -26.33 9.17 -10.27
CA PRO A 776 -26.26 10.24 -9.28
C PRO A 776 -27.53 10.39 -8.44
N ASN A 777 -28.67 9.87 -8.91
CA ASN A 777 -29.97 9.95 -8.23
C ASN A 777 -30.31 8.71 -7.39
N GLU A 778 -29.58 7.59 -7.56
CA GLU A 778 -29.62 6.48 -6.59
C GLU A 778 -29.17 6.91 -5.18
N TYR A 779 -28.30 7.93 -5.10
CA TYR A 779 -27.81 8.53 -3.86
C TYR A 779 -28.66 9.73 -3.39
N GLY A 780 -29.94 9.77 -3.79
CA GLY A 780 -30.94 10.79 -3.44
C GLY A 780 -31.39 11.60 -4.65
N ILE A 781 -32.69 11.89 -4.76
CA ILE A 781 -33.31 12.46 -5.97
C ILE A 781 -33.23 13.99 -6.08
N ASN A 782 -33.08 14.67 -4.93
CA ASN A 782 -32.97 16.12 -4.80
C ASN A 782 -31.93 16.50 -3.74
N PRO A 783 -31.47 17.77 -3.66
CA PRO A 783 -30.38 18.17 -2.75
C PRO A 783 -30.57 17.78 -1.28
N LYS A 784 -31.78 17.91 -0.72
CA LYS A 784 -32.05 17.54 0.67
C LYS A 784 -31.93 16.03 0.91
N GLN A 785 -32.47 15.20 0.00
CA GLN A 785 -32.30 13.74 0.10
C GLN A 785 -30.84 13.32 -0.13
N LYS A 786 -30.14 13.96 -1.08
CA LYS A 786 -28.70 13.75 -1.35
C LYS A 786 -27.84 14.07 -0.12
N LEU A 787 -28.12 15.16 0.59
CA LEU A 787 -27.46 15.50 1.85
C LEU A 787 -27.75 14.45 2.94
N LYS A 788 -29.02 14.05 3.11
CA LYS A 788 -29.43 13.05 4.12
C LYS A 788 -28.78 11.68 3.91
N ILE A 789 -28.73 11.19 2.67
CA ILE A 789 -28.06 9.91 2.33
C ILE A 789 -26.53 10.07 2.48
N GLY A 790 -25.98 11.18 1.97
CA GLY A 790 -24.55 11.47 2.05
C GLY A 790 -24.03 11.55 3.48
N SER A 791 -24.75 12.23 4.37
CA SER A 791 -24.36 12.40 5.78
C SER A 791 -24.42 11.08 6.57
N LYS A 792 -25.28 10.13 6.18
CA LYS A 792 -25.33 8.79 6.78
C LYS A 792 -24.15 7.90 6.36
N ILE A 793 -23.82 7.88 5.07
CA ILE A 793 -22.75 7.03 4.51
C ILE A 793 -21.37 7.61 4.85
N ALA A 794 -21.18 8.93 4.67
CA ALA A 794 -19.88 9.57 4.86
C ALA A 794 -19.55 9.92 6.33
N ARG A 795 -20.47 9.73 7.29
CA ARG A 795 -20.37 10.21 8.69
C ARG A 795 -19.00 9.97 9.34
N ARG A 796 -18.51 8.73 9.25
CA ARG A 796 -17.24 8.29 9.87
C ARG A 796 -16.02 8.86 9.15
N LEU A 797 -16.03 8.83 7.81
CA LEU A 797 -14.99 9.42 6.99
C LEU A 797 -14.88 10.94 7.21
N LEU A 798 -16.01 11.65 7.28
CA LEU A 798 -16.07 13.08 7.61
C LEU A 798 -15.44 13.37 8.97
N GLY A 799 -15.80 12.59 10.00
CA GLY A 799 -15.18 12.69 11.33
C GLY A 799 -13.67 12.52 11.28
N LYS A 800 -13.17 11.49 10.56
CA LYS A 800 -11.71 11.26 10.49
C LYS A 800 -10.98 12.33 9.68
N ILE A 801 -11.58 12.87 8.61
CA ILE A 801 -11.03 14.03 7.87
C ILE A 801 -10.85 15.23 8.80
N LEU A 802 -11.87 15.56 9.61
CA LEU A 802 -11.77 16.68 10.57
C LEU A 802 -10.71 16.42 11.64
N ILE A 803 -10.64 15.20 12.19
CA ILE A 803 -9.60 14.81 13.17
C ILE A 803 -8.19 14.90 12.57
N ASP A 804 -7.97 14.47 11.32
CA ASP A 804 -6.66 14.55 10.67
C ASP A 804 -6.27 15.98 10.27
N LEU A 805 -7.23 16.89 10.05
CA LEU A 805 -6.98 18.33 9.90
C LEU A 805 -6.63 19.00 11.24
N ARG A 806 -7.39 18.72 12.32
CA ARG A 806 -7.10 19.25 13.67
C ARG A 806 -5.74 18.84 14.18
N ASN A 807 -5.41 17.56 14.10
CA ASN A 807 -4.10 17.04 14.46
C ASN A 807 -2.95 17.77 13.73
N ALA A 808 -3.12 18.09 12.44
CA ALA A 808 -2.12 18.84 11.68
C ALA A 808 -2.03 20.33 12.06
N ARG A 809 -3.13 20.93 12.55
CA ARG A 809 -3.14 22.29 13.13
C ARG A 809 -2.46 22.30 14.50
N GLU A 810 -2.80 21.36 15.37
CA GLU A 810 -2.26 21.25 16.73
C GLU A 810 -0.75 20.97 16.70
N GLU A 811 -0.30 20.10 15.79
CA GLU A 811 1.12 19.89 15.50
C GLU A 811 1.80 21.21 15.08
N ALA A 812 1.23 21.94 14.12
CA ALA A 812 1.77 23.21 13.63
C ALA A 812 1.83 24.33 14.69
N ILE A 813 0.86 24.37 15.61
CA ILE A 813 0.82 25.32 16.73
C ILE A 813 1.89 24.95 17.77
N GLY A 814 1.96 23.68 18.19
CA GLY A 814 2.97 23.22 19.16
C GLY A 814 4.41 23.46 18.69
N VAL A 815 4.68 23.30 17.39
CA VAL A 815 5.95 23.71 16.75
C VAL A 815 6.27 25.20 16.97
N ALA A 816 5.27 26.06 16.76
CA ALA A 816 5.46 27.50 16.80
C ALA A 816 5.69 27.99 18.23
N ASP A 817 4.98 27.43 19.20
CA ASP A 817 5.14 27.71 20.62
C ASP A 817 6.51 27.24 21.16
N SER A 818 6.98 26.06 20.74
CA SER A 818 8.33 25.58 21.09
C SER A 818 9.42 26.54 20.63
N LYS A 819 9.28 27.12 19.43
CA LYS A 819 10.23 28.11 18.90
C LYS A 819 10.16 29.45 19.61
N SER A 820 8.96 29.98 19.86
CA SER A 820 8.80 31.27 20.54
C SER A 820 9.42 31.24 21.95
N ASN A 821 9.27 30.12 22.67
CA ASN A 821 9.87 29.92 23.99
C ASN A 821 11.41 29.82 23.95
N GLN A 822 12.00 29.20 22.91
CA GLN A 822 13.46 29.16 22.72
C GLN A 822 14.08 30.52 22.37
N ASP A 823 13.38 31.34 21.59
CA ASP A 823 13.85 32.70 21.29
C ASP A 823 13.62 33.65 22.47
N HIS A 824 12.55 33.49 23.25
CA HIS A 824 12.35 34.25 24.49
C HIS A 824 13.42 33.93 25.54
N SER A 825 13.78 32.67 25.80
CA SER A 825 14.82 32.32 26.77
C SER A 825 16.19 32.92 26.42
N ARG A 826 16.56 32.92 25.12
CA ARG A 826 17.76 33.60 24.59
C ARG A 826 17.75 35.12 24.75
N ILE A 827 16.57 35.74 24.84
CA ILE A 827 16.42 37.17 25.12
C ILE A 827 16.53 37.45 26.63
N THR A 828 16.04 36.55 27.49
CA THR A 828 16.18 36.67 28.95
C THR A 828 17.64 36.50 29.39
N GLU A 829 18.37 35.49 28.87
CA GLU A 829 19.81 35.31 29.15
C GLU A 829 20.66 36.54 28.76
N LYS A 830 20.21 37.31 27.76
CA LYS A 830 20.85 38.58 27.37
C LYS A 830 20.51 39.78 28.25
N LYS A 831 19.49 39.70 29.11
CA LYS A 831 19.13 40.73 30.10
C LYS A 831 19.70 40.43 31.49
N ASP A 832 19.85 39.15 31.85
CA ASP A 832 20.38 38.74 33.16
C ASP A 832 21.93 38.79 33.23
N ALA A 833 22.62 39.08 32.11
CA ALA A 833 24.07 39.26 32.08
C ALA A 833 24.55 40.60 32.69
N ASP A 834 23.66 41.56 32.96
CA ASP A 834 24.03 42.95 33.31
C ASP A 834 23.66 43.37 34.75
N ASN A 835 23.31 42.42 35.63
CA ASN A 835 23.09 42.68 37.06
C ASN A 835 23.90 41.72 37.96
N GLN A 836 25.07 42.17 38.41
CA GLN A 836 25.87 41.45 39.40
C GLN A 836 25.29 41.61 40.82
N SER A 837 25.13 40.51 41.58
CA SER A 837 25.93 40.28 42.81
C SER A 837 25.50 39.05 43.64
N LYS A 838 26.51 38.46 44.29
CA LYS A 838 26.56 37.29 45.20
C LYS A 838 25.99 37.58 46.62
N PRO A 839 25.91 36.62 47.59
CA PRO A 839 25.81 35.13 47.52
C PRO A 839 24.92 34.41 48.61
N CYS A 840 24.65 33.11 48.41
CA CYS A 840 24.64 31.99 49.40
C CYS A 840 23.75 32.00 50.68
N SER A 841 22.89 30.96 50.86
CA SER A 841 22.96 29.97 52.00
C SER A 841 21.80 28.93 52.09
N LYS A 842 22.17 27.64 52.01
CA LYS A 842 21.91 26.50 52.94
C LYS A 842 20.52 26.06 53.51
N ASN A 843 20.41 24.71 53.65
CA ASN A 843 19.65 23.89 54.62
C ASN A 843 18.12 23.69 54.43
N GLU A 844 17.46 22.56 54.78
CA GLU A 844 17.88 21.17 55.13
C GLU A 844 16.67 20.17 55.04
N ASP A 845 16.92 18.87 55.20
CA ASP A 845 15.95 17.74 55.18
C ASP A 845 14.85 17.73 56.27
N ILE A 846 13.79 16.93 56.08
CA ILE A 846 13.15 16.06 57.11
C ILE A 846 12.30 14.93 56.47
N ARG A 847 12.19 13.76 57.15
CA ARG A 847 11.60 12.49 56.62
C ARG A 847 10.35 12.00 57.39
N LYS A 848 9.35 11.50 56.62
CA LYS A 848 8.41 10.36 56.91
C LYS A 848 7.43 10.48 58.11
N PRO A 849 6.37 9.61 58.27
CA PRO A 849 5.96 8.42 57.50
C PRO A 849 4.47 8.38 57.01
N SER A 850 4.07 7.26 56.39
CA SER A 850 2.74 6.95 55.79
C SER A 850 1.75 6.34 56.83
N THR A 851 0.49 5.90 56.59
CA THR A 851 -0.44 5.58 55.43
C THR A 851 -1.89 5.44 56.05
N PRO A 852 -3.02 5.07 55.39
CA PRO A 852 -3.45 5.03 53.96
C PRO A 852 -4.88 5.61 53.67
N SER A 853 -5.36 5.42 52.43
CA SER A 853 -6.76 5.37 51.93
C SER A 853 -7.28 6.54 51.05
N GLU A 854 -8.31 6.19 50.28
CA GLU A 854 -9.02 6.94 49.22
C GLU A 854 -8.38 7.02 47.83
N ILE A 855 -8.95 6.17 46.97
CA ILE A 855 -8.83 6.02 45.52
C ILE A 855 -8.96 7.38 44.82
N SER A 856 -7.95 7.76 44.04
CA SER A 856 -8.08 8.72 42.94
C SER A 856 -7.81 8.00 41.63
N LEU A 857 -8.58 8.35 40.60
CA LEU A 857 -8.47 7.79 39.25
C LEU A 857 -7.42 8.61 38.49
N ASP A 858 -6.32 8.00 38.06
CA ASP A 858 -5.36 8.62 37.14
C ASP A 858 -5.98 8.76 35.73
N PRO A 859 -5.97 9.95 35.11
CA PRO A 859 -6.47 10.17 33.77
C PRO A 859 -5.34 10.27 32.72
N ASP A 860 -4.39 9.32 32.71
CA ASP A 860 -3.18 9.36 31.86
C ASP A 860 -2.85 7.98 31.22
N ASP A 861 -3.76 7.40 30.43
CA ASP A 861 -3.44 6.16 29.66
C ASP A 861 -4.13 6.04 28.27
N ASP A 862 -4.78 7.09 27.75
CA ASP A 862 -5.41 7.06 26.40
C ASP A 862 -4.75 7.94 25.33
N ASP A 863 -4.07 9.03 25.69
CA ASP A 863 -3.37 9.89 24.72
C ASP A 863 -2.20 9.15 24.02
N ASP A 864 -1.53 8.22 24.69
CA ASP A 864 -0.33 7.55 24.18
C ASP A 864 -0.57 6.53 23.04
N LYS A 865 -1.82 6.34 22.61
CA LYS A 865 -2.18 5.39 21.55
C LYS A 865 -2.23 6.03 20.14
N GLU A 866 -2.56 7.32 19.99
CA GLU A 866 -2.43 8.03 18.69
C GLU A 866 -1.04 8.66 18.48
N THR A 867 -0.26 8.91 19.55
CA THR A 867 1.08 9.57 19.50
C THR A 867 2.20 8.72 18.90
N LYS A 868 1.94 7.46 18.54
CA LYS A 868 2.87 6.41 18.05
C LYS A 868 3.69 6.74 16.78
N TYR A 869 3.61 7.98 16.31
CA TYR A 869 4.20 8.52 15.09
C TYR A 869 4.89 9.88 15.31
N ARG A 870 5.01 10.37 16.54
CA ARG A 870 5.78 11.59 16.83
C ARG A 870 7.29 11.30 16.78
N LEU A 871 8.05 12.21 16.19
CA LEU A 871 9.50 12.32 16.37
C LEU A 871 9.75 13.10 17.66
N ASP A 872 10.75 12.70 18.45
CA ASP A 872 11.15 13.42 19.66
C ASP A 872 11.77 14.78 19.27
N PRO A 873 11.19 15.93 19.68
CA PRO A 873 11.71 17.25 19.34
C PRO A 873 13.14 17.51 19.86
N ASN A 874 13.55 16.84 20.93
CA ASN A 874 14.78 17.17 21.66
C ASN A 874 16.09 16.82 20.93
N TYR A 875 16.05 15.98 19.90
CA TYR A 875 17.26 15.34 19.32
C TYR A 875 17.46 15.53 17.82
N ALA A 876 16.55 16.20 17.12
CA ALA A 876 16.60 16.32 15.67
C ALA A 876 17.27 17.64 15.23
N ASN A 877 18.53 17.56 14.78
CA ASN A 877 19.29 18.71 14.26
C ASN A 877 18.90 19.06 12.80
N VAL A 878 17.59 19.18 12.55
CA VAL A 878 16.97 19.62 11.30
C VAL A 878 16.53 21.07 11.48
N LYS A 879 16.57 21.92 10.45
CA LYS A 879 16.13 23.34 10.60
C LYS A 879 14.65 23.49 11.01
N THR A 880 13.82 22.46 10.79
CA THR A 880 12.40 22.38 11.19
C THR A 880 11.99 20.91 11.40
N PRO A 881 12.35 20.25 12.52
CA PRO A 881 12.12 18.82 12.69
C PRO A 881 10.66 18.49 13.04
N GLU A 882 9.98 19.43 13.70
CA GLU A 882 8.62 19.30 14.19
C GLU A 882 7.58 19.49 13.06
N ARG A 883 8.00 19.88 11.84
CA ARG A 883 7.12 20.24 10.71
C ARG A 883 7.02 19.10 9.70
N HIS A 884 5.98 18.28 9.80
CA HIS A 884 5.65 17.25 8.80
C HIS A 884 4.58 17.71 7.83
N VAL A 885 4.58 17.11 6.64
CA VAL A 885 3.38 17.05 5.79
C VAL A 885 2.63 15.76 6.14
N ARG A 886 1.46 15.91 6.74
CA ARG A 886 0.56 14.79 7.08
C ARG A 886 -0.21 14.38 5.82
N THR A 887 -0.04 13.15 5.37
CA THR A 887 -0.74 12.61 4.19
C THR A 887 -1.68 11.48 4.59
N ARG A 888 -2.94 11.56 4.16
CA ARG A 888 -3.98 10.57 4.40
C ARG A 888 -4.68 10.20 3.10
N LEU A 889 -4.57 8.94 2.69
CA LEU A 889 -5.16 8.43 1.46
C LEU A 889 -6.23 7.40 1.80
N TYR A 890 -7.48 7.63 1.40
CA TYR A 890 -8.61 6.74 1.66
C TYR A 890 -9.13 6.15 0.35
N PHE A 891 -8.91 4.85 0.14
CA PHE A 891 -9.42 4.13 -1.02
C PHE A 891 -10.78 3.52 -0.72
N THR A 892 -11.75 3.75 -1.61
CA THR A 892 -13.15 3.44 -1.34
C THR A 892 -13.96 3.05 -2.60
N SER A 893 -15.23 2.73 -2.38
CA SER A 893 -16.26 2.52 -3.40
C SER A 893 -16.83 3.84 -3.95
N GLU A 894 -17.46 3.74 -5.11
CA GLU A 894 -18.25 4.82 -5.74
C GLU A 894 -19.21 5.52 -4.77
N SER A 895 -19.92 4.74 -3.95
CA SER A 895 -20.94 5.24 -3.03
C SER A 895 -20.40 6.27 -2.03
N HIS A 896 -19.16 6.11 -1.56
CA HIS A 896 -18.54 7.07 -0.64
C HIS A 896 -18.11 8.36 -1.36
N ILE A 897 -17.68 8.28 -2.62
CA ILE A 897 -17.32 9.46 -3.43
C ILE A 897 -18.57 10.31 -3.71
N HIS A 898 -19.67 9.69 -4.15
CA HIS A 898 -20.95 10.41 -4.32
C HIS A 898 -21.48 10.96 -2.99
N SER A 899 -21.41 10.19 -1.90
CA SER A 899 -21.88 10.63 -0.57
C SER A 899 -21.10 11.82 -0.03
N LEU A 900 -19.76 11.78 -0.11
CA LEU A 900 -18.90 12.87 0.34
C LEU A 900 -19.10 14.12 -0.54
N MET A 901 -19.16 13.97 -1.86
CA MET A 901 -19.44 15.08 -2.78
C MET A 901 -20.83 15.70 -2.53
N ASN A 902 -21.85 14.90 -2.24
CA ASN A 902 -23.19 15.40 -1.91
C ASN A 902 -23.19 16.22 -0.61
N VAL A 903 -22.45 15.81 0.43
CA VAL A 903 -22.31 16.62 1.66
C VAL A 903 -21.58 17.93 1.36
N ILE A 904 -20.46 17.90 0.63
CA ILE A 904 -19.69 19.11 0.28
C ILE A 904 -20.55 20.11 -0.52
N ARG A 905 -21.37 19.63 -1.46
CA ARG A 905 -22.24 20.47 -2.32
C ARG A 905 -23.43 21.09 -1.57
N TYR A 906 -23.98 20.39 -0.58
CA TYR A 906 -25.32 20.69 -0.05
C TYR A 906 -25.38 20.89 1.47
N CYS A 907 -24.25 20.85 2.19
CA CYS A 907 -24.17 21.10 3.64
C CYS A 907 -24.93 22.37 4.08
N ASN A 908 -24.85 23.44 3.30
CA ASN A 908 -25.54 24.72 3.55
C ASN A 908 -27.08 24.68 3.41
N LEU A 909 -27.68 23.52 3.10
CA LEU A 909 -29.13 23.32 3.06
C LEU A 909 -29.71 22.74 4.36
N ASP A 910 -28.85 22.48 5.35
CA ASP A 910 -29.26 22.09 6.70
C ASP A 910 -29.72 23.30 7.52
N GLU A 911 -30.74 23.10 8.35
CA GLU A 911 -31.37 24.18 9.13
C GLU A 911 -30.40 24.82 10.15
N SER A 912 -29.37 24.08 10.59
CA SER A 912 -28.31 24.61 11.47
C SER A 912 -27.30 25.52 10.78
N LEU A 913 -27.31 25.59 9.44
CA LEU A 913 -26.36 26.34 8.60
C LEU A 913 -27.07 27.34 7.66
N ALA A 914 -28.31 27.74 7.99
CA ALA A 914 -29.16 28.54 7.12
C ALA A 914 -28.64 29.96 6.76
N GLU A 915 -27.65 30.48 7.51
CA GLU A 915 -27.00 31.78 7.25
C GLU A 915 -25.63 31.63 6.55
N GLU A 916 -25.17 30.41 6.26
CA GLU A 916 -23.84 30.16 5.68
C GLU A 916 -23.86 29.93 4.17
N ASP A 917 -22.93 30.57 3.46
CA ASP A 917 -22.67 30.31 2.04
C ASP A 917 -22.18 28.88 1.78
N SER A 918 -22.52 28.34 0.61
CA SER A 918 -22.04 27.01 0.17
C SER A 918 -20.51 26.92 0.13
N LEU A 919 -19.97 25.75 0.50
CA LEU A 919 -18.54 25.44 0.39
C LEU A 919 -18.04 25.37 -1.08
N VAL A 920 -18.96 25.26 -2.05
CA VAL A 920 -18.67 25.12 -3.47
C VAL A 920 -19.18 26.34 -4.23
N CYS A 921 -18.33 26.96 -5.05
CA CYS A 921 -18.74 28.14 -5.81
C CYS A 921 -19.72 27.82 -6.93
N HIS A 922 -20.49 28.82 -7.38
CA HIS A 922 -21.53 28.60 -8.40
C HIS A 922 -20.97 28.01 -9.70
N SER A 923 -19.80 28.48 -10.16
CA SER A 923 -19.14 27.92 -11.35
C SER A 923 -18.72 26.45 -11.18
N ALA A 924 -18.35 26.03 -9.97
CA ALA A 924 -18.02 24.65 -9.66
C ALA A 924 -19.28 23.78 -9.53
N LEU A 925 -20.39 24.31 -8.99
CA LEU A 925 -21.69 23.62 -9.00
C LEU A 925 -22.18 23.37 -10.44
N GLU A 926 -22.02 24.34 -11.35
CA GLU A 926 -22.30 24.13 -12.78
C GLU A 926 -21.42 23.02 -13.39
N ARG A 927 -20.10 23.04 -13.13
CA ARG A 927 -19.18 21.99 -13.63
C ARG A 927 -19.52 20.62 -13.06
N LEU A 928 -19.87 20.53 -11.78
CA LEU A 928 -20.34 19.31 -11.11
C LEU A 928 -21.72 18.84 -11.60
N HIS A 929 -22.56 19.72 -12.13
CA HIS A 929 -23.82 19.34 -12.78
C HIS A 929 -23.59 18.85 -14.23
N LYS A 930 -22.62 19.45 -14.95
CA LYS A 930 -22.17 19.00 -16.28
C LYS A 930 -21.32 17.71 -16.22
N THR A 931 -20.70 17.42 -15.07
CA THR A 931 -19.96 16.17 -14.82
C THR A 931 -20.94 15.04 -14.55
N LYS A 932 -21.14 14.20 -15.56
CA LYS A 932 -22.21 13.20 -15.54
C LYS A 932 -21.88 11.93 -14.73
N GLU A 933 -20.64 11.46 -14.80
CA GLU A 933 -20.13 10.30 -14.05
C GLU A 933 -18.93 10.71 -13.17
N LEU A 934 -18.80 10.10 -11.99
CA LEU A 934 -17.59 10.10 -11.17
C LEU A 934 -16.90 8.72 -11.33
N ASP A 935 -16.15 8.56 -12.42
CA ASP A 935 -15.62 7.29 -12.92
C ASP A 935 -14.52 6.68 -12.02
N TYR A 936 -14.02 5.49 -12.35
CA TYR A 936 -12.85 4.85 -11.75
C TYR A 936 -11.69 5.83 -11.60
N MET A 937 -10.94 5.68 -10.49
CA MET A 937 -9.91 6.64 -10.10
C MET A 937 -10.43 8.09 -9.90
N SER A 938 -11.74 8.36 -9.75
CA SER A 938 -12.23 9.64 -9.23
C SER A 938 -11.65 9.94 -7.85
N TYR A 939 -11.33 11.21 -7.58
CA TYR A 939 -10.81 11.59 -6.27
C TYR A 939 -11.20 13.00 -5.83
N ILE A 940 -11.21 13.21 -4.52
CA ILE A 940 -11.39 14.50 -3.86
C ILE A 940 -10.15 14.77 -3.01
N VAL A 941 -9.53 15.94 -3.16
CA VAL A 941 -8.34 16.38 -2.42
C VAL A 941 -8.71 17.55 -1.51
N PHE A 942 -8.26 17.48 -0.26
CA PHE A 942 -8.19 18.60 0.67
C PHE A 942 -6.72 18.89 0.97
N ARG A 943 -6.26 20.12 0.72
CA ARG A 943 -4.92 20.58 1.09
C ARG A 943 -5.01 21.68 2.13
N MET A 944 -4.32 21.52 3.25
CA MET A 944 -4.22 22.55 4.29
C MET A 944 -2.87 23.25 4.20
N PHE A 945 -2.91 24.57 4.06
CA PHE A 945 -1.75 25.46 4.06
C PHE A 945 -1.75 26.30 5.33
N GLU A 946 -0.58 26.51 5.91
CA GLU A 946 -0.35 27.44 7.01
C GLU A 946 0.36 28.70 6.48
N ASN A 947 -0.22 29.88 6.72
CA ASN A 947 0.49 31.14 6.57
C ASN A 947 1.32 31.40 7.85
N THR A 948 2.64 31.46 7.70
CA THR A 948 3.56 31.60 8.85
C THR A 948 3.79 33.05 9.30
N GLU A 949 3.25 34.05 8.59
CA GLU A 949 3.41 35.49 8.90
C GLU A 949 2.33 36.05 9.83
N VAL A 950 1.21 35.34 10.00
CA VAL A 950 0.08 35.78 10.84
C VAL A 950 0.15 35.18 12.25
N ALA A 951 -0.57 35.78 13.20
CA ALA A 951 -0.64 35.31 14.59
C ALA A 951 -1.19 33.88 14.70
N LEU A 952 -0.97 33.19 15.82
CA LEU A 952 -1.43 31.80 16.04
C LEU A 952 -2.96 31.71 16.10
N GLU A 953 -3.58 32.81 16.53
CA GLU A 953 -5.01 33.00 16.75
C GLU A 953 -5.73 33.54 15.50
N ASP A 954 -5.01 33.90 14.43
CA ASP A 954 -5.64 34.46 13.22
C ASP A 954 -6.44 33.36 12.49
N PRO A 955 -7.76 33.53 12.26
CA PRO A 955 -8.57 32.52 11.56
C PRO A 955 -8.12 32.27 10.11
N LYS A 956 -7.33 33.18 9.52
CA LYS A 956 -6.72 33.04 8.19
C LYS A 956 -5.36 32.34 8.21
N ARG A 957 -4.83 31.94 9.39
CA ARG A 957 -3.59 31.18 9.50
C ARG A 957 -3.65 29.87 8.75
N PHE A 958 -4.78 29.15 8.83
CA PHE A 958 -4.97 27.86 8.18
C PHE A 958 -6.02 27.94 7.07
N ARG A 959 -5.56 27.82 5.82
CA ARG A 959 -6.39 27.84 4.61
C ARG A 959 -6.55 26.42 4.06
N ILE A 960 -7.77 26.07 3.67
CA ILE A 960 -8.07 24.82 2.95
C ILE A 960 -8.29 25.11 1.47
N GLU A 961 -7.68 24.29 0.62
CA GLU A 961 -8.02 24.17 -0.80
C GLU A 961 -8.71 22.83 -1.04
N MET A 962 -9.79 22.84 -1.82
CA MET A 962 -10.55 21.65 -2.21
C MET A 962 -10.55 21.50 -3.73
N THR A 963 -10.15 20.33 -4.21
CA THR A 963 -10.19 19.98 -5.63
C THR A 963 -10.81 18.61 -5.84
N PHE A 964 -11.42 18.38 -7.01
CA PHE A 964 -12.00 17.08 -7.38
C PHE A 964 -11.58 16.69 -8.79
N SER A 965 -11.43 15.40 -9.04
CA SER A 965 -11.37 14.83 -10.40
C SER A 965 -12.53 13.86 -10.61
N ARG A 966 -13.08 13.88 -11.83
CA ARG A 966 -14.09 12.94 -12.33
C ARG A 966 -13.54 11.55 -12.65
N GLY A 967 -12.25 11.32 -12.45
CA GLY A 967 -11.60 10.03 -12.70
C GLY A 967 -11.22 9.83 -14.16
N ALA A 968 -11.43 8.61 -14.65
CA ALA A 968 -11.17 8.25 -16.05
C ALA A 968 -12.04 9.06 -17.04
N ASP A 969 -11.45 9.46 -18.16
CA ASP A 969 -12.17 10.09 -19.28
C ASP A 969 -12.69 9.03 -20.25
N LEU A 970 -13.96 9.19 -20.65
CA LEU A 970 -14.66 8.33 -21.60
C LEU A 970 -14.45 8.76 -23.05
N SER A 971 -13.86 9.92 -23.29
CA SER A 971 -13.68 10.44 -24.65
C SER A 971 -12.98 9.48 -25.64
N PRO A 972 -12.07 8.55 -25.25
CA PRO A 972 -11.56 7.52 -26.15
C PRO A 972 -12.64 6.54 -26.64
N LEU A 973 -13.64 6.20 -25.82
CA LEU A 973 -14.76 5.33 -26.19
C LEU A 973 -15.79 6.05 -27.09
N GLU A 974 -15.74 7.39 -27.14
CA GLU A 974 -16.65 8.22 -27.93
C GLU A 974 -16.03 8.71 -29.25
N LYS A 975 -14.69 8.64 -29.42
CA LYS A 975 -13.95 9.25 -30.52
C LYS A 975 -12.88 8.33 -31.10
N ASN A 976 -12.91 8.12 -32.41
CA ASN A 976 -11.93 7.33 -33.14
C ASN A 976 -10.75 8.19 -33.62
N ASP A 977 -9.87 8.60 -32.70
CA ASP A 977 -8.59 9.24 -33.02
C ASP A 977 -7.37 8.33 -32.74
N SER A 978 -6.18 8.82 -33.10
CA SER A 978 -4.94 8.04 -32.98
C SER A 978 -4.50 7.82 -31.53
N GLU A 979 -4.86 8.73 -30.62
CA GLU A 979 -4.53 8.62 -29.20
C GLU A 979 -5.44 7.60 -28.52
N ALA A 980 -6.75 7.67 -28.79
CA ALA A 980 -7.73 6.66 -28.43
C ALA A 980 -7.32 5.27 -28.94
N THR A 981 -6.81 5.16 -30.18
CA THR A 981 -6.34 3.88 -30.73
C THR A 981 -5.20 3.26 -29.90
N SER A 982 -4.26 4.06 -29.40
CA SER A 982 -3.19 3.58 -28.51
C SER A 982 -3.73 3.17 -27.13
N LEU A 983 -4.65 3.95 -26.58
CA LEU A 983 -5.28 3.70 -25.28
C LEU A 983 -6.13 2.42 -25.27
N HIS A 984 -6.85 2.14 -26.36
CA HIS A 984 -7.57 0.87 -26.55
C HIS A 984 -6.61 -0.34 -26.60
N GLN A 985 -5.43 -0.23 -27.23
CA GLN A 985 -4.43 -1.32 -27.22
C GLN A 985 -3.86 -1.62 -25.83
N GLU A 986 -3.85 -0.62 -24.94
CA GLU A 986 -3.45 -0.77 -23.54
C GLU A 986 -4.62 -1.01 -22.58
N HIS A 987 -5.85 -0.99 -23.11
CA HIS A 987 -7.12 -1.12 -22.39
C HIS A 987 -7.31 -0.06 -21.29
N THR A 988 -6.63 1.09 -21.40
CA THR A 988 -6.66 2.17 -20.39
C THR A 988 -7.51 3.34 -20.83
N LEU A 989 -8.07 4.04 -19.85
CA LEU A 989 -8.66 5.37 -20.02
C LEU A 989 -7.78 6.39 -19.29
N PRO A 990 -7.55 7.59 -19.85
CA PRO A 990 -6.70 8.60 -19.23
C PRO A 990 -7.40 9.18 -18.00
N ILE A 991 -6.67 9.44 -16.91
CA ILE A 991 -7.24 9.97 -15.67
C ILE A 991 -7.18 11.50 -15.69
N MET A 992 -8.33 12.15 -15.52
CA MET A 992 -8.43 13.60 -15.55
C MET A 992 -7.71 14.27 -14.36
N GLY A 993 -7.08 15.40 -14.64
CA GLY A 993 -6.56 16.30 -13.61
C GLY A 993 -7.68 16.87 -12.73
N PRO A 994 -7.35 17.41 -11.54
CA PRO A 994 -8.35 17.89 -10.61
C PRO A 994 -8.73 19.36 -10.88
N GLU A 995 -10.03 19.65 -10.76
CA GLU A 995 -10.62 20.97 -10.84
C GLU A 995 -10.85 21.56 -9.43
N ARG A 996 -10.65 22.87 -9.26
CA ARG A 996 -10.90 23.57 -7.98
C ARG A 996 -12.42 23.72 -7.73
N LEU A 997 -12.84 23.52 -6.48
CA LEU A 997 -14.24 23.67 -6.02
C LEU A 997 -14.56 25.09 -5.51
N GLN A 998 -13.54 25.84 -5.10
CA GLN A 998 -13.65 27.24 -4.70
C GLN A 998 -13.31 28.21 -5.84
N GLU A 999 -13.66 29.49 -5.68
CA GLU A 999 -13.28 30.54 -6.64
C GLU A 999 -11.76 30.83 -6.64
N VAL A 1000 -11.27 31.39 -7.74
CA VAL A 1000 -9.90 31.88 -7.80
C VAL A 1000 -9.82 33.17 -6.96
N GLY A 1001 -8.95 33.19 -5.96
CA GLY A 1001 -8.85 34.32 -5.02
C GLY A 1001 -9.51 34.09 -3.67
N SER A 1002 -10.41 33.12 -3.51
CA SER A 1002 -11.10 32.91 -2.23
C SER A 1002 -10.27 32.10 -1.22
N CYS A 1003 -10.47 32.41 0.06
CA CYS A 1003 -9.81 31.75 1.19
C CYS A 1003 -10.86 31.03 2.04
N LEU A 1004 -10.97 29.71 1.88
CA LEU A 1004 -11.71 28.88 2.82
C LEU A 1004 -10.83 28.65 4.06
N THR A 1005 -11.23 29.16 5.22
CA THR A 1005 -10.53 28.91 6.48
C THR A 1005 -10.85 27.50 6.99
N LEU A 1006 -9.93 26.91 7.76
CA LEU A 1006 -10.17 25.64 8.46
C LEU A 1006 -11.42 25.73 9.35
N GLU A 1007 -11.60 26.84 10.06
CA GLU A 1007 -12.75 27.08 10.94
C GLU A 1007 -14.09 27.02 10.19
N LYS A 1008 -14.22 27.70 9.03
CA LYS A 1008 -15.44 27.62 8.22
C LYS A 1008 -15.67 26.21 7.70
N MET A 1009 -14.63 25.50 7.26
CA MET A 1009 -14.78 24.09 6.84
C MET A 1009 -15.25 23.19 8.00
N GLU A 1010 -14.73 23.39 9.21
CA GLU A 1010 -15.20 22.67 10.39
C GLU A 1010 -16.68 22.93 10.68
N THR A 1011 -17.10 24.19 10.75
CA THR A 1011 -18.49 24.58 11.02
C THR A 1011 -19.46 23.94 10.02
N MET A 1012 -19.12 23.98 8.72
CA MET A 1012 -19.97 23.43 7.65
C MET A 1012 -20.04 21.91 7.62
N MET A 1013 -19.04 21.18 8.15
CA MET A 1013 -18.97 19.72 8.04
C MET A 1013 -19.26 19.00 9.37
N ARG A 1014 -19.10 19.68 10.52
CA ARG A 1014 -19.29 19.11 11.87
C ARG A 1014 -20.68 18.50 12.12
N PRO A 1015 -21.82 19.07 11.66
CA PRO A 1015 -23.15 18.45 11.87
C PRO A 1015 -23.29 17.04 11.26
N PHE A 1016 -22.57 16.79 10.15
CA PHE A 1016 -22.63 15.54 9.39
C PHE A 1016 -21.55 14.54 9.78
N ALA A 1017 -20.58 14.95 10.60
CA ALA A 1017 -19.45 14.14 11.05
C ALA A 1017 -19.80 13.26 12.27
N MET A 1018 -19.04 12.18 12.47
CA MET A 1018 -18.96 11.49 13.75
C MET A 1018 -18.12 12.34 14.73
N PRO A 1019 -18.60 12.60 15.96
CA PRO A 1019 -17.79 13.17 17.04
C PRO A 1019 -16.52 12.36 17.29
N ALA A 1020 -15.46 12.98 17.80
CA ALA A 1020 -14.19 12.29 18.03
C ALA A 1020 -14.30 11.23 19.14
N GLU A 1021 -15.16 11.51 20.12
CA GLU A 1021 -15.49 10.73 21.30
C GLU A 1021 -16.25 9.42 20.95
N ASP A 1022 -16.93 9.40 19.80
CA ASP A 1022 -17.72 8.26 19.31
C ASP A 1022 -16.90 7.25 18.48
N PHE A 1023 -15.62 7.52 18.22
CA PHE A 1023 -14.77 6.59 17.48
C PHE A 1023 -14.43 5.35 18.32
N PRO A 1024 -14.54 4.12 17.77
CA PRO A 1024 -14.12 2.93 18.49
C PRO A 1024 -12.61 2.97 18.77
N PRO A 1025 -12.14 2.42 19.91
CA PRO A 1025 -10.72 2.41 20.24
C PRO A 1025 -9.91 1.72 19.14
N PRO A 1026 -8.70 2.23 18.81
CA PRO A 1026 -7.95 1.79 17.65
C PRO A 1026 -7.67 0.29 17.72
N SER A 1027 -8.24 -0.46 16.78
CA SER A 1027 -7.96 -1.89 16.66
C SER A 1027 -6.47 -2.08 16.36
N ALA A 1028 -5.79 -2.87 17.19
CA ALA A 1028 -4.36 -3.07 17.08
C ALA A 1028 -4.00 -3.50 15.65
N PRO A 1029 -3.08 -2.81 14.96
CA PRO A 1029 -2.79 -3.09 13.56
C PRO A 1029 -2.33 -4.53 13.43
N ALA A 1030 -3.07 -5.32 12.65
CA ALA A 1030 -2.74 -6.71 12.38
C ALA A 1030 -1.37 -6.75 11.67
N GLY A 1031 -0.33 -7.04 12.45
CA GLY A 1031 1.05 -7.08 11.95
C GLY A 1031 1.26 -8.10 10.84
N PHE A 1032 2.47 -8.09 10.27
CA PHE A 1032 2.91 -8.91 9.14
C PHE A 1032 2.52 -10.41 9.24
N SER A 1033 2.41 -10.90 10.49
CA SER A 1033 1.62 -12.06 10.93
C SER A 1033 0.48 -12.45 9.96
N GLY A 1034 -0.50 -11.60 9.68
CA GLY A 1034 -1.76 -12.02 9.04
C GLY A 1034 -1.66 -12.73 7.68
N TYR A 1035 -0.61 -12.48 6.89
CA TYR A 1035 -0.36 -13.21 5.64
C TYR A 1035 0.41 -14.51 5.89
N PHE A 1036 1.46 -14.45 6.72
CA PHE A 1036 2.23 -15.62 7.11
C PHE A 1036 1.48 -16.56 8.06
N SER A 1037 0.43 -16.15 8.78
CA SER A 1037 -0.41 -17.02 9.62
C SER A 1037 -1.34 -17.92 8.83
N LYS A 1038 -1.80 -17.48 7.65
CA LYS A 1038 -2.57 -18.35 6.74
C LYS A 1038 -1.67 -19.34 6.02
N SER A 1039 -0.44 -18.93 5.72
CA SER A 1039 0.63 -19.87 5.36
C SER A 1039 1.13 -20.66 6.57
N ALA A 1040 0.97 -20.19 7.81
CA ALA A 1040 1.29 -20.93 9.03
C ALA A 1040 0.28 -22.05 9.24
N ALA A 1041 -1.01 -21.86 8.96
CA ALA A 1041 -1.94 -22.99 8.93
C ALA A 1041 -1.56 -24.07 7.86
N VAL A 1042 -0.69 -23.75 6.89
CA VAL A 1042 -0.10 -24.70 5.94
C VAL A 1042 1.27 -25.21 6.41
N LEU A 1043 2.09 -24.37 7.05
CA LEU A 1043 3.42 -24.70 7.59
C LEU A 1043 3.36 -25.43 8.94
N GLU A 1044 2.34 -25.21 9.77
CA GLU A 1044 1.92 -26.02 10.92
C GLU A 1044 1.30 -27.33 10.45
N ARG A 1045 0.60 -27.34 9.30
CA ARG A 1045 0.18 -28.61 8.68
C ARG A 1045 1.35 -29.39 8.09
N LEU A 1046 2.39 -28.70 7.62
CA LEU A 1046 3.67 -29.31 7.28
C LEU A 1046 4.48 -29.70 8.53
N ALA A 1047 4.40 -28.94 9.63
CA ALA A 1047 4.92 -29.32 10.96
C ALA A 1047 4.28 -30.64 11.43
N ASN A 1048 2.97 -30.75 11.29
CA ASN A 1048 2.19 -31.98 11.52
C ASN A 1048 2.37 -33.08 10.45
N LEU A 1049 3.25 -32.87 9.46
CA LEU A 1049 3.68 -33.87 8.47
C LEU A 1049 5.15 -34.31 8.67
N TRP A 1050 5.85 -33.86 9.73
CA TRP A 1050 7.17 -34.41 10.05
C TRP A 1050 7.07 -35.85 10.59
N PRO A 1051 7.82 -36.81 10.01
CA PRO A 1051 7.66 -38.23 10.32
C PRO A 1051 8.48 -38.67 11.56
N PHE A 1052 8.10 -38.21 12.76
CA PHE A 1052 8.76 -38.62 14.02
C PHE A 1052 7.84 -39.28 15.06
N HIS A 1053 6.71 -39.88 14.65
CA HIS A 1053 5.89 -40.73 15.52
C HIS A 1053 5.37 -42.01 14.86
N LYS A 1054 6.29 -42.88 14.41
CA LYS A 1054 6.06 -44.33 14.28
C LYS A 1054 7.35 -45.10 14.56
N ASN A 1055 7.63 -45.39 15.85
CA ASN A 1055 8.26 -46.64 16.34
C ASN A 1055 8.64 -46.52 17.83
N SER A 1056 7.71 -46.86 18.71
CA SER A 1056 8.04 -47.44 20.01
C SER A 1056 6.91 -48.40 20.41
N SER A 1057 7.26 -49.67 20.52
CA SER A 1057 6.34 -50.78 20.71
C SER A 1057 5.59 -50.76 22.04
N THR A 1058 4.37 -51.28 22.01
CA THR A 1058 3.71 -51.98 23.11
C THR A 1058 4.68 -52.73 24.03
N ASN A 1059 4.63 -52.45 25.34
CA ASN A 1059 4.49 -53.45 26.41
C ASN A 1059 4.53 -52.82 27.82
N GLY A 1060 3.74 -53.37 28.75
CA GLY A 1060 4.16 -53.47 30.14
C GLY A 1060 3.44 -52.67 31.22
N LYS A 1061 2.16 -53.02 31.47
CA LYS A 1061 1.38 -52.80 32.72
C LYS A 1061 1.13 -51.37 33.19
#